data_AF-A0A2D5VJK3-F1
#
_entry.id   AF-A0A2D5VJK3-F1
#
_cell.length_a   1.000
_cell.length_b   1.000
_cell.length_c   1.000
_cell.angle_alpha   90.00
_cell.angle_beta   90.00
_cell.angle_gamma   90.00
#
_symmetry.space_group_name_H-M   'P 1'
#
loop_
_entity.id
_entity.type
_entity.pdbx_description
1 polymer ?
#
loop_
_entity_poly.entity_id
_entity_poly.type
_entity_poly.pdbx_seq_one_letter_code
_entity_poly.pdbx_strand_id
1 'polypeptide(L)'
;MMPQTIEIPLLKQKVSTRIWSILEHTAVNRISWSRRIANILNQREFHNLAEMAKMPVEDWLNIPNFGKASLVEIQHRITAVIDNSDYFQLKEEEESITSLEELGNRMLKWLKPGQQQVIRTYYGQPTTTLAAIGEVLGVSGEYVRQIRESANQLTNQKQQRRLIQETIFQRLHSAVDAHYQTEDQPYRQLLDAVQENLTITENDQWLINWLNAVFDNWLDFASDQHTLPTYPQLLEMAEAEGPEETISCSAQMEPEEPEEILGRIEICLRLGQQLVQQQRVISAIYLYQLVLEQQPGQPQISQALATAFQQKPVTDYEQWNRAIAEYFTAGFAAGDTIYLSVDETVLANIGSRLEADSNQLNWTERFTEVVLGQCVEGEEINLGAIYGYDRQGIPNCVGFLAICVLAAYQMRGEELDSQESVATHNYFTRLRQVLRMTDQAGGRPLGLKTGEEKPLWDRWNSWLTAQGFVTSAVSGESTADKYIHYPVSQALLREGDQQYLEKVFRTCRRNGQLQPDWGSNQLTVWLTDHLNLMQTSHLRALMHDPDFNRRQAFFELVYEVYSTIAWDQESTVKRRRRYLSAGLYRTEDPFMGQLSYYLYPQLPKRSQFNQLQLSAADGAYRLKPERSGWAEPLFELPVDLSGGQSYPIIGDHQLQFLSLPKRDFWILVNDPEYQHSSVMATWHSPPKLGEHFLLVCRPKYQQQMELYRQESLIDWDQLVPLPAPYQGWLEYHQCMVLSLDWDQVTGDRELVSALQPPIAASIRLQDGVKHKRDWLEGYLPQIMVTAFSAEVQLIIADAAQPQHELCQQSILVNQWTELPIDLNRGNYLLSVRQRDKVLARRTLRIMAWNDLEPADPATPVSLTVGGQVVRGAVITENPPLGQVI
;
A
#
# COMPACT_ATOMS: atom_id res chain seq x y z
N MET A 1 -56.73 4.16 -23.98
CA MET A 1 -55.90 5.38 -24.04
C MET A 1 -54.65 5.03 -24.83
N MET A 2 -54.29 5.80 -25.86
CA MET A 2 -53.01 5.61 -26.56
C MET A 2 -51.87 5.88 -25.57
N PRO A 3 -50.82 5.03 -25.50
CA PRO A 3 -49.68 5.29 -24.63
C PRO A 3 -49.03 6.61 -25.04
N GLN A 4 -48.97 7.57 -24.12
CA GLN A 4 -48.23 8.80 -24.35
C GLN A 4 -46.76 8.46 -24.52
N THR A 5 -46.13 9.01 -25.56
CA THR A 5 -44.70 8.86 -25.82
C THR A 5 -44.03 10.21 -25.64
N ILE A 6 -42.82 10.21 -25.10
CA ILE A 6 -42.00 11.41 -24.85
C ILE A 6 -40.78 11.31 -25.77
N GLU A 7 -40.51 12.38 -26.52
CA GLU A 7 -39.33 12.45 -27.38
C GLU A 7 -38.09 12.79 -26.53
N ILE A 8 -37.00 12.06 -26.76
CA ILE A 8 -35.69 12.28 -26.14
C ILE A 8 -34.78 12.96 -27.18
N PRO A 9 -34.58 14.29 -27.12
CA PRO A 9 -33.78 15.02 -28.11
C PRO A 9 -32.35 14.50 -28.23
N LEU A 10 -31.73 14.11 -27.11
CA LEU A 10 -30.37 13.59 -27.07
C LEU A 10 -30.17 12.33 -27.92
N LEU A 11 -31.19 11.47 -27.97
CA LEU A 11 -31.15 10.17 -28.66
C LEU A 11 -31.95 10.15 -29.96
N LYS A 12 -32.70 11.23 -30.25
CA LYS A 12 -33.63 11.34 -31.39
C LYS A 12 -34.61 10.16 -31.46
N GLN A 13 -35.04 9.67 -30.29
CA GLN A 13 -35.97 8.54 -30.16
C GLN A 13 -37.16 8.89 -29.25
N LYS A 14 -38.30 8.22 -29.45
CA LYS A 14 -39.47 8.35 -28.57
C LYS A 14 -39.51 7.19 -27.58
N VAL A 15 -39.72 7.50 -26.30
CA VAL A 15 -39.87 6.49 -25.23
C VAL A 15 -41.27 6.54 -24.63
N SER A 16 -41.69 5.46 -23.97
CA SER A 16 -42.96 5.47 -23.22
C SER A 16 -42.86 6.34 -21.96
N THR A 17 -43.98 6.85 -21.46
CA THR A 17 -44.05 7.55 -20.16
C THR A 17 -43.46 6.73 -19.01
N ARG A 18 -43.54 5.40 -19.09
CA ARG A 18 -42.93 4.48 -18.12
C ARG A 18 -41.40 4.55 -18.13
N ILE A 19 -40.79 4.44 -19.31
CA ILE A 19 -39.33 4.56 -19.46
C ILE A 19 -38.85 5.94 -19.02
N TRP A 20 -39.63 6.97 -19.34
CA TRP A 20 -39.33 8.33 -18.91
C TRP A 20 -39.30 8.48 -17.39
N SER A 21 -40.26 7.89 -16.68
CA SER A 21 -40.26 7.87 -15.21
C SER A 21 -38.99 7.22 -14.64
N ILE A 22 -38.48 6.15 -15.26
CA ILE A 22 -37.21 5.52 -14.84
C ILE A 22 -36.05 6.52 -14.98
N LEU A 23 -35.99 7.28 -16.06
CA LEU A 23 -34.94 8.29 -16.27
C LEU A 23 -35.05 9.45 -15.27
N GLU A 24 -36.27 9.86 -14.87
CA GLU A 24 -36.48 10.91 -13.86
C GLU A 24 -36.03 10.48 -12.46
N HIS A 25 -36.19 9.19 -12.12
CA HIS A 25 -35.82 8.66 -10.81
C HIS A 25 -34.40 8.07 -10.75
N THR A 26 -33.71 7.97 -11.89
CA THR A 26 -32.32 7.51 -11.92
C THR A 26 -31.37 8.69 -11.73
N ALA A 27 -30.85 8.82 -10.51
CA ALA A 27 -29.86 9.85 -10.19
C ALA A 27 -28.58 9.67 -11.02
N VAL A 28 -28.00 10.78 -11.47
CA VAL A 28 -26.80 10.79 -12.33
C VAL A 28 -25.64 10.03 -11.68
N ASN A 29 -25.47 10.17 -10.36
CA ASN A 29 -24.40 9.51 -9.60
C ASN A 29 -24.56 7.98 -9.46
N ARG A 30 -25.69 7.39 -9.89
CA ARG A 30 -25.87 5.94 -9.93
C ARG A 30 -25.27 5.29 -11.18
N ILE A 31 -24.85 6.09 -12.16
CA ILE A 31 -24.13 5.60 -13.34
C ILE A 31 -22.65 5.92 -13.21
N SER A 32 -21.82 4.96 -13.58
CA SER A 32 -20.38 5.16 -13.71
C SER A 32 -20.08 5.93 -15.01
N TRP A 33 -19.56 7.15 -14.84
CA TRP A 33 -19.15 8.04 -15.92
C TRP A 33 -17.64 8.14 -16.00
N SER A 34 -17.10 8.40 -17.19
CA SER A 34 -15.72 8.88 -17.31
C SER A 34 -15.53 10.17 -16.51
N ARG A 35 -14.31 10.37 -15.98
CA ARG A 35 -13.97 11.51 -15.12
C ARG A 35 -14.27 12.86 -15.80
N ARG A 36 -14.06 12.95 -17.11
CA ARG A 36 -14.40 14.11 -17.94
C ARG A 36 -15.89 14.43 -17.88
N ILE A 37 -16.74 13.43 -18.08
CA ILE A 37 -18.20 13.60 -18.00
C ILE A 37 -18.61 13.91 -16.56
N ALA A 38 -18.11 13.18 -15.57
CA ALA A 38 -18.42 13.44 -14.16
C ALA A 38 -18.13 14.90 -13.77
N ASN A 39 -16.98 15.46 -14.21
CA ASN A 39 -16.64 16.86 -13.97
C ASN A 39 -17.64 17.83 -14.63
N ILE A 40 -18.06 17.54 -15.87
CA ILE A 40 -19.02 18.37 -16.60
C ILE A 40 -20.42 18.28 -15.99
N LEU A 41 -20.85 17.09 -15.57
CA LEU A 41 -22.13 16.87 -14.89
C LEU A 41 -22.18 17.58 -13.54
N ASN A 42 -21.09 17.55 -12.78
CA ASN A 42 -20.97 18.29 -11.52
C ASN A 42 -21.01 19.82 -11.72
N GLN A 43 -20.44 20.34 -12.83
CA GLN A 43 -20.49 21.77 -13.14
C GLN A 43 -21.87 22.26 -13.60
N ARG A 44 -22.68 21.37 -14.19
CA ARG A 44 -24.00 21.69 -14.77
C ARG A 44 -25.16 21.33 -13.85
N GLU A 45 -24.89 20.78 -12.67
CA GLU A 45 -25.87 20.43 -11.64
C GLU A 45 -26.99 19.48 -12.11
N PHE A 46 -26.69 18.55 -13.02
CA PHE A 46 -27.68 17.53 -13.43
C PHE A 46 -27.96 16.55 -12.29
N HIS A 47 -29.23 16.38 -11.93
CA HIS A 47 -29.65 15.52 -10.82
C HIS A 47 -30.06 14.12 -11.29
N ASN A 48 -30.70 14.02 -12.45
CA ASN A 48 -31.23 12.77 -13.01
C ASN A 48 -30.97 12.64 -14.51
N LEU A 49 -31.15 11.43 -15.05
CA LEU A 49 -30.92 11.16 -16.47
C LEU A 49 -31.95 11.83 -17.38
N ALA A 50 -33.16 12.11 -16.91
CA ALA A 50 -34.15 12.80 -17.72
C ALA A 50 -33.71 14.24 -18.07
N GLU A 51 -33.10 14.96 -17.13
CA GLU A 51 -32.52 16.28 -17.39
C GLU A 51 -31.42 16.24 -18.45
N MET A 52 -30.53 15.25 -18.38
CA MET A 52 -29.49 15.04 -19.40
C MET A 52 -30.10 14.69 -20.77
N ALA A 53 -31.12 13.83 -20.77
CA ALA A 53 -31.77 13.32 -21.97
C ALA A 53 -32.62 14.40 -22.70
N LYS A 54 -33.11 15.42 -21.97
CA LYS A 54 -33.84 16.57 -22.53
C LYS A 54 -32.95 17.51 -23.35
N MET A 55 -31.65 17.55 -23.06
CA MET A 55 -30.72 18.48 -23.71
C MET A 55 -30.38 17.99 -25.12
N PRO A 56 -30.58 18.79 -26.18
CA PRO A 56 -30.29 18.39 -27.55
C PRO A 56 -28.78 18.25 -27.79
N VAL A 57 -28.41 17.49 -28.82
CA VAL A 57 -27.02 17.16 -29.16
C VAL A 57 -26.17 18.42 -29.38
N GLU A 58 -26.76 19.45 -29.99
CA GLU A 58 -26.10 20.71 -30.31
C GLU A 58 -25.70 21.47 -29.03
N ASP A 59 -26.55 21.45 -28.01
CA ASP A 59 -26.28 22.11 -26.73
C ASP A 59 -25.18 21.40 -25.94
N TRP A 60 -25.13 20.06 -26.01
CA TRP A 60 -24.04 19.28 -25.45
C TRP A 60 -22.69 19.63 -26.09
N LEU A 61 -22.65 19.75 -27.43
CA LEU A 61 -21.43 20.08 -28.17
C LEU A 61 -20.97 21.54 -27.97
N ASN A 62 -21.84 22.41 -27.45
CA ASN A 62 -21.50 23.78 -27.08
C ASN A 62 -20.88 23.90 -25.68
N ILE A 63 -20.78 22.81 -24.90
CA ILE A 63 -20.14 22.83 -23.59
C ILE A 63 -18.61 22.86 -23.77
N PRO A 64 -17.89 23.82 -23.15
CA PRO A 64 -16.43 23.86 -23.19
C PRO A 64 -15.84 22.54 -22.72
N ASN A 65 -14.81 22.04 -23.43
CA ASN A 65 -14.18 20.75 -23.16
C ASN A 65 -15.13 19.55 -23.25
N PHE A 66 -16.28 19.64 -23.92
CA PHE A 66 -17.15 18.50 -24.24
C PHE A 66 -16.99 18.11 -25.72
N GLY A 67 -16.56 16.87 -25.98
CA GLY A 67 -16.29 16.37 -27.34
C GLY A 67 -17.28 15.30 -27.78
N LYS A 68 -17.22 14.92 -29.07
CA LYS A 68 -18.05 13.84 -29.64
C LYS A 68 -17.93 12.52 -28.89
N ALA A 69 -16.74 12.18 -28.37
CA ALA A 69 -16.54 10.97 -27.58
C ALA A 69 -17.36 10.97 -26.28
N SER A 70 -17.39 12.12 -25.57
CA SER A 70 -18.20 12.29 -24.37
C SER A 70 -19.70 12.20 -24.67
N LEU A 71 -20.14 12.76 -25.81
CA LEU A 71 -21.52 12.63 -26.27
C LEU A 71 -21.92 11.17 -26.48
N VAL A 72 -21.08 10.41 -27.18
CA VAL A 72 -21.32 8.98 -27.46
C VAL A 72 -21.42 8.17 -26.16
N GLU A 73 -20.56 8.46 -25.18
CA GLU A 73 -20.63 7.80 -23.87
C GLU A 73 -21.96 8.10 -23.16
N ILE A 74 -22.40 9.37 -23.11
CA ILE A 74 -23.70 9.73 -22.51
C ILE A 74 -24.85 8.99 -23.20
N GLN A 75 -24.89 9.05 -24.53
CA GLN A 75 -25.92 8.39 -25.31
C GLN A 75 -25.94 6.89 -25.05
N HIS A 76 -24.78 6.24 -25.04
CA HIS A 76 -24.65 4.81 -24.79
C HIS A 76 -25.17 4.41 -23.40
N ARG A 77 -24.82 5.17 -22.34
CA ARG A 77 -25.25 4.88 -20.97
C ARG A 77 -26.76 5.06 -20.78
N ILE A 78 -27.35 6.12 -21.35
CA ILE A 78 -28.80 6.34 -21.26
C ILE A 78 -29.55 5.28 -22.05
N THR A 79 -29.09 4.91 -23.24
CA THR A 79 -29.65 3.79 -24.02
C THR A 79 -29.59 2.48 -23.24
N ALA A 80 -28.47 2.19 -22.56
CA ALA A 80 -28.36 0.99 -21.73
C ALA A 80 -29.38 0.97 -20.56
N VAL A 81 -29.72 2.12 -19.96
CA VAL A 81 -30.78 2.19 -18.94
C VAL A 81 -32.16 1.94 -19.55
N ILE A 82 -32.41 2.50 -20.74
CA ILE A 82 -33.66 2.31 -21.48
C ILE A 82 -33.85 0.83 -21.85
N ASP A 83 -32.80 0.19 -22.37
CA ASP A 83 -32.84 -1.20 -22.83
C ASP A 83 -32.97 -2.21 -21.67
N ASN A 84 -32.51 -1.84 -20.47
CA ASN A 84 -32.58 -2.67 -19.27
C ASN A 84 -33.72 -2.25 -18.30
N SER A 85 -34.75 -1.56 -18.78
CA SER A 85 -35.79 -0.99 -17.93
C SER A 85 -36.57 -2.01 -17.08
N ASP A 86 -36.64 -3.27 -17.52
CA ASP A 86 -37.32 -4.35 -16.79
C ASP A 86 -36.50 -4.83 -15.56
N TYR A 87 -35.18 -4.61 -15.54
CA TYR A 87 -34.29 -5.00 -14.44
C TYR A 87 -34.41 -4.08 -13.21
N PHE A 88 -34.73 -2.80 -13.42
CA PHE A 88 -34.83 -1.81 -12.35
C PHE A 88 -36.10 -1.95 -11.49
N GLN A 89 -37.06 -2.80 -11.87
CA GLN A 89 -38.30 -3.03 -11.11
C GLN A 89 -38.17 -4.02 -9.96
N LEU A 90 -37.15 -4.88 -9.95
CA LEU A 90 -37.01 -5.95 -8.96
C LEU A 90 -36.56 -5.48 -7.56
N LYS A 91 -36.58 -4.18 -7.28
CA LYS A 91 -35.91 -3.61 -6.09
C LYS A 91 -36.85 -3.03 -5.01
N GLU A 92 -38.17 -3.19 -5.10
CA GLU A 92 -39.11 -2.58 -4.12
C GLU A 92 -40.14 -3.50 -3.46
N GLU A 93 -40.06 -4.83 -3.61
CA GLU A 93 -40.93 -5.75 -2.84
C GLU A 93 -40.06 -6.74 -2.03
N GLU A 94 -39.70 -6.34 -0.80
CA GLU A 94 -39.18 -7.25 0.22
C GLU A 94 -40.33 -8.09 0.81
N GLU A 95 -40.86 -9.02 0.01
CA GLU A 95 -41.70 -10.09 0.56
C GLU A 95 -40.80 -11.16 1.20
N SER A 96 -41.04 -11.46 2.48
CA SER A 96 -40.36 -12.49 3.26
C SER A 96 -40.46 -13.85 2.56
N ILE A 97 -39.32 -14.50 2.31
CA ILE A 97 -39.27 -15.84 1.73
C ILE A 97 -39.72 -16.86 2.79
N THR A 98 -40.77 -17.61 2.50
CA THR A 98 -41.43 -18.49 3.49
C THR A 98 -40.96 -19.95 3.45
N SER A 99 -40.37 -20.42 2.35
CA SER A 99 -39.84 -21.80 2.21
C SER A 99 -38.54 -21.88 1.37
N LEU A 100 -37.80 -22.99 1.50
CA LEU A 100 -36.65 -23.28 0.63
C LEU A 100 -37.05 -23.46 -0.83
N GLU A 101 -38.24 -24.02 -1.08
CA GLU A 101 -38.81 -24.13 -2.42
C GLU A 101 -39.04 -22.73 -3.02
N GLU A 102 -39.56 -21.78 -2.23
CA GLU A 102 -39.74 -20.40 -2.66
C GLU A 102 -38.39 -19.71 -2.94
N LEU A 103 -37.37 -19.95 -2.09
CA LEU A 103 -36.01 -19.47 -2.32
C LEU A 103 -35.44 -20.02 -3.63
N GLY A 104 -35.53 -21.35 -3.84
CA GLY A 104 -35.06 -22.02 -5.04
C GLY A 104 -35.79 -21.52 -6.29
N ASN A 105 -37.11 -21.34 -6.23
CA ASN A 105 -37.91 -20.80 -7.33
C ASN A 105 -37.59 -19.32 -7.61
N ARG A 106 -37.32 -18.50 -6.59
CA ARG A 106 -36.85 -17.11 -6.77
C ARG A 106 -35.47 -17.06 -7.42
N MET A 107 -34.54 -17.92 -7.00
CA MET A 107 -33.21 -18.03 -7.61
C MET A 107 -33.30 -18.48 -9.06
N LEU A 108 -34.18 -19.45 -9.36
CA LEU A 108 -34.42 -19.92 -10.73
C LEU A 108 -35.03 -18.83 -11.63
N LYS A 109 -35.88 -17.93 -11.10
CA LYS A 109 -36.43 -16.80 -11.87
C LYS A 109 -35.35 -15.87 -12.44
N TRP A 110 -34.14 -15.87 -11.90
CA TRP A 110 -33.00 -15.11 -12.45
C TRP A 110 -32.36 -15.77 -13.68
N LEU A 111 -32.69 -17.03 -13.95
CA LEU A 111 -32.21 -17.78 -15.11
C LEU A 111 -33.28 -17.79 -16.21
N LYS A 112 -32.87 -17.84 -17.48
CA LYS A 112 -33.81 -18.01 -18.61
C LYS A 112 -34.50 -19.37 -18.52
N PRO A 113 -35.73 -19.56 -19.05
CA PRO A 113 -36.47 -20.83 -18.95
C PRO A 113 -35.66 -22.07 -19.38
N GLY A 114 -34.88 -21.96 -20.45
CA GLY A 114 -34.00 -23.06 -20.90
C GLY A 114 -32.87 -23.38 -19.92
N GLN A 115 -32.35 -22.38 -19.19
CA GLN A 115 -31.32 -22.58 -18.16
C GLN A 115 -31.92 -23.18 -16.89
N GLN A 116 -33.14 -22.78 -16.51
CA GLN A 116 -33.87 -23.37 -15.39
C GLN A 116 -34.09 -24.88 -15.61
N GLN A 117 -34.49 -25.26 -16.83
CA GLN A 117 -34.67 -26.67 -17.20
C GLN A 117 -33.36 -27.44 -17.13
N VAL A 118 -32.24 -26.87 -17.60
CA VAL A 118 -30.91 -27.47 -17.50
C VAL A 118 -30.51 -27.73 -16.05
N ILE A 119 -30.68 -26.75 -15.16
CA ILE A 119 -30.33 -26.89 -13.73
C ILE A 119 -31.21 -27.95 -13.05
N ARG A 120 -32.53 -27.93 -13.30
CA ARG A 120 -33.45 -28.94 -12.75
C ARG A 120 -33.12 -30.35 -13.21
N THR A 121 -32.83 -30.54 -14.50
CA THR A 121 -32.47 -31.85 -15.05
C THR A 121 -31.10 -32.31 -14.57
N TYR A 122 -30.10 -31.41 -14.52
CA TYR A 122 -28.74 -31.74 -14.11
C TYR A 122 -28.64 -32.18 -12.65
N TYR A 123 -29.27 -31.44 -11.74
CA TYR A 123 -29.20 -31.75 -10.31
C TYR A 123 -30.28 -32.74 -9.83
N GLY A 124 -31.34 -32.94 -10.63
CA GLY A 124 -32.39 -33.93 -10.35
C GLY A 124 -32.04 -35.36 -10.74
N GLN A 125 -30.96 -35.58 -11.51
CA GLN A 125 -30.53 -36.91 -11.95
C GLN A 125 -29.01 -37.09 -11.78
N PRO A 126 -28.53 -37.48 -10.57
CA PRO A 126 -27.12 -37.44 -10.21
C PRO A 126 -26.18 -38.37 -11.00
N THR A 127 -26.70 -39.26 -11.83
CA THR A 127 -25.91 -40.27 -12.57
C THR A 127 -25.82 -40.04 -14.09
N THR A 128 -26.30 -38.90 -14.60
CA THR A 128 -26.29 -38.62 -16.04
C THR A 128 -25.07 -37.79 -16.46
N THR A 129 -24.41 -38.19 -17.55
CA THR A 129 -23.27 -37.42 -18.10
C THR A 129 -23.77 -36.13 -18.74
N LEU A 130 -22.90 -35.11 -18.85
CA LEU A 130 -23.23 -33.84 -19.54
C LEU A 130 -23.77 -34.07 -20.97
N ALA A 131 -23.27 -35.09 -21.66
CA ALA A 131 -23.73 -35.47 -22.99
C ALA A 131 -25.15 -36.04 -22.97
N ALA A 132 -25.49 -36.91 -22.01
CA ALA A 132 -26.84 -37.46 -21.86
C ALA A 132 -27.88 -36.39 -21.51
N ILE A 133 -27.50 -35.43 -20.66
CA ILE A 133 -28.37 -34.29 -20.33
C ILE A 133 -28.57 -33.39 -21.55
N GLY A 134 -27.51 -33.16 -22.32
CA GLY A 134 -27.60 -32.47 -23.60
C GLY A 134 -28.56 -33.15 -24.57
N GLU A 135 -28.48 -34.48 -24.69
CA GLU A 135 -29.36 -35.28 -25.56
C GLU A 135 -30.83 -35.19 -25.13
N VAL A 136 -31.13 -35.28 -23.82
CA VAL A 136 -32.49 -35.12 -23.27
C VAL A 136 -33.06 -33.72 -23.54
N LEU A 137 -32.21 -32.69 -23.52
CA LEU A 137 -32.61 -31.29 -23.68
C LEU A 137 -32.48 -30.77 -25.11
N GLY A 138 -32.01 -31.60 -26.06
CA GLY A 138 -31.75 -31.20 -27.45
C GLY A 138 -30.65 -30.14 -27.61
N VAL A 139 -29.67 -30.11 -26.70
CA VAL A 139 -28.54 -29.17 -26.71
C VAL A 139 -27.20 -29.89 -26.56
N SER A 140 -26.07 -29.24 -26.85
CA SER A 140 -24.76 -29.89 -26.65
C SER A 140 -24.40 -29.99 -25.16
N GLY A 141 -23.66 -31.03 -24.77
CA GLY A 141 -23.16 -31.16 -23.40
C GLY A 141 -22.26 -30.01 -22.94
N GLU A 142 -21.58 -29.34 -23.88
CA GLU A 142 -20.80 -28.14 -23.61
C GLU A 142 -21.69 -26.93 -23.27
N TYR A 143 -22.85 -26.80 -23.93
CA TYR A 143 -23.83 -25.76 -23.60
C TYR A 143 -24.43 -25.98 -22.19
N VAL A 144 -24.66 -27.24 -21.81
CA VAL A 144 -25.07 -27.61 -20.44
C VAL A 144 -24.00 -27.19 -19.41
N ARG A 145 -22.72 -27.42 -19.71
CA ARG A 145 -21.59 -26.98 -18.85
C ARG A 145 -21.53 -25.46 -18.67
N GLN A 146 -21.65 -24.71 -19.76
CA GLN A 146 -21.61 -23.24 -19.74
C GLN A 146 -22.78 -22.63 -18.95
N ILE A 147 -23.97 -23.23 -19.05
CA ILE A 147 -25.13 -22.82 -18.26
C ILE A 147 -24.91 -23.09 -16.77
N ARG A 148 -24.36 -24.27 -16.42
CA ARG A 148 -24.02 -24.62 -15.03
C ARG A 148 -23.04 -23.61 -14.42
N GLU A 149 -21.98 -23.27 -15.16
CA GLU A 149 -20.97 -22.30 -14.72
C GLU A 149 -21.55 -20.89 -14.57
N SER A 150 -22.40 -20.47 -15.51
CA SER A 150 -23.07 -19.16 -15.45
C SER A 150 -24.03 -19.07 -14.25
N ALA A 151 -24.77 -20.15 -13.96
CA ALA A 151 -25.67 -20.20 -12.81
C ALA A 151 -24.91 -20.15 -11.48
N ASN A 152 -23.80 -20.88 -11.37
CA ASN A 152 -22.92 -20.85 -10.18
C ASN A 152 -22.21 -19.50 -9.99
N GLN A 153 -21.90 -18.79 -11.07
CA GLN A 153 -21.33 -17.43 -10.99
C GLN A 153 -22.37 -16.40 -10.52
N LEU A 154 -23.63 -16.53 -10.97
CA LEU A 154 -24.72 -15.64 -10.54
C LEU A 154 -24.96 -15.79 -9.03
N THR A 155 -25.09 -17.02 -8.52
CA THR A 155 -25.28 -17.28 -7.08
C THR A 155 -24.10 -16.86 -6.21
N ASN A 156 -22.91 -16.69 -6.79
CA ASN A 156 -21.72 -16.20 -6.11
C ASN A 156 -21.62 -14.67 -5.97
N GLN A 157 -22.59 -13.90 -6.48
CA GLN A 157 -22.61 -12.45 -6.30
C GLN A 157 -22.88 -12.07 -4.83
N LYS A 158 -22.10 -11.11 -4.30
CA LYS A 158 -22.02 -10.74 -2.86
C LYS A 158 -23.39 -10.46 -2.20
N GLN A 159 -24.33 -9.84 -2.91
CA GLN A 159 -25.67 -9.55 -2.39
C GLN A 159 -26.58 -10.79 -2.33
N GLN A 160 -26.46 -11.71 -3.29
CA GLN A 160 -27.26 -12.94 -3.32
C GLN A 160 -26.76 -13.94 -2.28
N ARG A 161 -25.44 -14.03 -2.08
CA ARG A 161 -24.82 -14.79 -0.98
C ARG A 161 -25.35 -14.36 0.38
N ARG A 162 -25.46 -13.05 0.63
CA ARG A 162 -25.96 -12.51 1.90
C ARG A 162 -27.42 -12.88 2.16
N LEU A 163 -28.29 -12.77 1.14
CA LEU A 163 -29.70 -13.14 1.26
C LEU A 163 -29.88 -14.64 1.56
N ILE A 164 -29.11 -15.49 0.88
CA ILE A 164 -29.11 -16.95 1.09
C ILE A 164 -28.60 -17.29 2.50
N GLN A 165 -27.50 -16.66 2.92
CA GLN A 165 -26.92 -16.84 4.25
C GLN A 165 -27.89 -16.41 5.36
N GLU A 166 -28.45 -15.21 5.31
CA GLU A 166 -29.37 -14.70 6.33
C GLU A 166 -30.63 -15.57 6.44
N THR A 167 -31.18 -16.03 5.33
CA THR A 167 -32.39 -16.88 5.30
C THR A 167 -32.12 -18.28 5.89
N ILE A 168 -31.00 -18.92 5.51
CA ILE A 168 -30.65 -20.27 6.00
C ILE A 168 -30.27 -20.21 7.49
N PHE A 169 -29.49 -19.22 7.90
CA PHE A 169 -29.06 -19.07 9.30
C PHE A 169 -30.23 -18.78 10.24
N GLN A 170 -31.16 -17.91 9.86
CA GLN A 170 -32.35 -17.61 10.67
C GLN A 170 -33.23 -18.86 10.89
N ARG A 171 -33.34 -19.73 9.88
CA ARG A 171 -34.14 -20.96 9.97
C ARG A 171 -33.44 -22.06 10.76
N LEU A 172 -32.13 -22.26 10.57
CA LEU A 172 -31.35 -23.17 11.39
C LEU A 172 -31.37 -22.76 12.87
N HIS A 173 -31.21 -21.46 13.15
CA HIS A 173 -31.29 -20.93 14.51
C HIS A 173 -32.68 -21.17 15.12
N SER A 174 -33.76 -20.91 14.36
CA SER A 174 -35.13 -21.12 14.85
C SER A 174 -35.44 -22.61 15.12
N ALA A 175 -34.94 -23.52 14.27
CA ALA A 175 -35.13 -24.96 14.45
C ALA A 175 -34.33 -25.50 15.65
N VAL A 176 -33.11 -25.00 15.85
CA VAL A 176 -32.26 -25.33 17.00
C VAL A 176 -32.87 -24.78 18.29
N ASP A 177 -33.31 -23.52 18.31
CA ASP A 177 -34.00 -22.92 19.48
C ASP A 177 -35.28 -23.67 19.84
N ALA A 178 -36.10 -24.05 18.85
CA ALA A 178 -37.32 -24.81 19.07
C ALA A 178 -37.03 -26.20 19.67
N HIS A 179 -35.94 -26.85 19.26
CA HIS A 179 -35.51 -28.14 19.79
C HIS A 179 -34.97 -28.04 21.23
N TYR A 180 -34.20 -26.98 21.54
CA TYR A 180 -33.66 -26.78 22.89
C TYR A 180 -34.69 -26.34 23.94
N GLN A 181 -35.88 -25.90 23.53
CA GLN A 181 -36.97 -25.58 24.45
C GLN A 181 -37.76 -26.81 24.94
N THR A 182 -37.57 -27.98 24.35
CA THR A 182 -38.17 -29.24 24.81
C THR A 182 -37.09 -30.11 25.46
N GLU A 183 -36.96 -30.02 26.78
CA GLU A 183 -35.99 -30.82 27.53
C GLU A 183 -36.26 -32.34 27.35
N ASP A 184 -35.18 -33.09 27.09
CA ASP A 184 -35.09 -34.56 26.98
C ASP A 184 -35.66 -35.26 25.72
N GLN A 185 -35.07 -34.99 24.55
CA GLN A 185 -35.22 -35.88 23.38
C GLN A 185 -33.88 -36.15 22.66
N PRO A 186 -33.68 -37.36 22.08
CA PRO A 186 -32.44 -37.76 21.42
C PRO A 186 -32.25 -37.13 20.02
N TYR A 187 -30.97 -36.93 19.65
CA TYR A 187 -30.45 -36.25 18.45
C TYR A 187 -31.12 -36.61 17.09
N ARG A 188 -31.66 -37.82 16.91
CA ARG A 188 -32.45 -38.16 15.70
C ARG A 188 -33.65 -37.24 15.50
N GLN A 189 -34.27 -36.76 16.57
CA GLN A 189 -35.41 -35.86 16.51
C GLN A 189 -35.03 -34.42 16.15
N LEU A 190 -33.78 -33.99 16.37
CA LEU A 190 -33.30 -32.69 15.86
C LEU A 190 -33.20 -32.73 14.33
N LEU A 191 -32.72 -33.84 13.77
CA LEU A 191 -32.61 -34.02 12.33
C LEU A 191 -34.00 -34.08 11.68
N ASP A 192 -34.92 -34.83 12.28
CA ASP A 192 -36.32 -34.90 11.84
C ASP A 192 -37.01 -33.53 11.98
N ALA A 193 -36.77 -32.79 13.08
CA ALA A 193 -37.32 -31.44 13.27
C ALA A 193 -36.73 -30.40 12.31
N VAL A 194 -35.45 -30.51 11.94
CA VAL A 194 -34.83 -29.65 10.91
C VAL A 194 -35.39 -30.00 9.53
N GLN A 195 -35.59 -31.28 9.22
CA GLN A 195 -36.21 -31.71 7.96
C GLN A 195 -37.69 -31.32 7.86
N GLU A 196 -38.47 -31.46 8.95
CA GLU A 196 -39.87 -31.04 9.04
C GLU A 196 -40.02 -29.51 8.93
N ASN A 197 -39.18 -28.72 9.61
CA ASN A 197 -39.24 -27.25 9.58
C ASN A 197 -38.78 -26.64 8.24
N LEU A 198 -38.01 -27.37 7.44
CA LEU A 198 -37.58 -26.93 6.11
C LEU A 198 -38.56 -27.32 5.00
N THR A 199 -39.63 -28.09 5.29
CA THR A 199 -40.62 -28.60 4.33
C THR A 199 -39.96 -29.10 3.05
N ILE A 200 -39.08 -30.08 3.17
CA ILE A 200 -38.39 -30.68 2.03
C ILE A 200 -39.22 -31.88 1.55
N THR A 201 -39.73 -31.84 0.33
CA THR A 201 -40.40 -33.00 -0.28
C THR A 201 -39.41 -33.80 -1.13
N GLU A 202 -39.73 -35.06 -1.46
CA GLU A 202 -38.91 -35.86 -2.40
C GLU A 202 -38.72 -35.17 -3.77
N ASN A 203 -39.61 -34.23 -4.15
CA ASN A 203 -39.50 -33.45 -5.37
C ASN A 203 -38.42 -32.34 -5.30
N ASP A 204 -37.89 -32.03 -4.13
CA ASP A 204 -36.92 -30.94 -3.88
C ASP A 204 -35.46 -31.44 -3.83
N GLN A 205 -35.23 -32.73 -4.06
CA GLN A 205 -33.89 -33.34 -3.98
C GLN A 205 -32.88 -32.67 -4.93
N TRP A 206 -33.32 -32.18 -6.09
CA TRP A 206 -32.47 -31.45 -7.02
C TRP A 206 -31.96 -30.13 -6.45
N LEU A 207 -32.76 -29.44 -5.62
CA LEU A 207 -32.40 -28.18 -4.99
C LEU A 207 -31.34 -28.41 -3.92
N ILE A 208 -31.48 -29.48 -3.14
CA ILE A 208 -30.46 -29.90 -2.16
C ILE A 208 -29.15 -30.24 -2.86
N ASN A 209 -29.19 -31.03 -3.93
CA ASN A 209 -27.99 -31.39 -4.67
C ASN A 209 -27.30 -30.15 -5.29
N TRP A 210 -28.09 -29.18 -5.76
CA TRP A 210 -27.56 -27.93 -6.29
C TRP A 210 -26.94 -27.06 -5.18
N LEU A 211 -27.62 -26.93 -4.05
CA LEU A 211 -27.10 -26.20 -2.88
C LEU A 211 -25.83 -26.85 -2.34
N ASN A 212 -25.80 -28.19 -2.19
CA ASN A 212 -24.61 -28.93 -1.76
C ASN A 212 -23.43 -28.70 -2.72
N ALA A 213 -23.63 -28.74 -4.04
CA ALA A 213 -22.57 -28.44 -4.99
C ALA A 213 -22.07 -26.98 -4.92
N VAL A 214 -22.94 -26.04 -4.51
CA VAL A 214 -22.56 -24.64 -4.24
C VAL A 214 -21.82 -24.52 -2.90
N PHE A 215 -22.15 -25.34 -1.90
CA PHE A 215 -21.54 -25.37 -0.57
C PHE A 215 -20.26 -26.22 -0.47
N ASP A 216 -20.04 -27.24 -1.29
CA ASP A 216 -18.79 -28.02 -1.32
C ASP A 216 -17.62 -27.14 -1.80
N ASN A 217 -17.88 -26.24 -2.74
CA ASN A 217 -16.94 -25.17 -3.13
C ASN A 217 -16.66 -24.16 -1.98
N TRP A 218 -17.49 -24.17 -0.93
CA TRP A 218 -17.34 -23.33 0.26
C TRP A 218 -16.50 -24.02 1.35
N LEU A 219 -16.65 -25.34 1.52
CA LEU A 219 -15.84 -26.17 2.42
C LEU A 219 -14.38 -26.32 1.94
N ASP A 220 -14.16 -26.49 0.64
CA ASP A 220 -12.81 -26.49 0.04
C ASP A 220 -12.07 -25.15 0.22
N PHE A 221 -12.82 -24.05 0.33
CA PHE A 221 -12.24 -22.74 0.62
C PHE A 221 -11.92 -22.56 2.11
N ALA A 222 -12.65 -23.23 3.01
CA ALA A 222 -12.41 -23.19 4.45
C ALA A 222 -11.25 -24.11 4.89
N SER A 223 -11.05 -25.25 4.20
CA SER A 223 -9.92 -26.16 4.44
C SER A 223 -8.57 -25.57 4.01
N ASP A 224 -8.55 -24.73 2.97
CA ASP A 224 -7.33 -24.05 2.50
C ASP A 224 -6.90 -22.84 3.37
N GLN A 225 -7.72 -22.39 4.31
CA GLN A 225 -7.47 -21.20 5.14
C GLN A 225 -7.09 -21.51 6.60
N HIS A 226 -7.19 -22.78 7.01
CA HIS A 226 -6.70 -23.24 8.32
C HIS A 226 -5.92 -24.54 8.11
N THR A 227 -4.68 -24.61 8.62
CA THR A 227 -3.87 -25.83 8.64
C THR A 227 -4.55 -26.90 9.50
N LEU A 228 -5.52 -27.61 8.94
CA LEU A 228 -5.95 -28.90 9.44
C LEU A 228 -4.96 -29.92 8.89
N PRO A 229 -4.34 -30.76 9.73
CA PRO A 229 -3.44 -31.79 9.24
C PRO A 229 -4.23 -32.75 8.34
N THR A 230 -3.67 -33.04 7.18
CA THR A 230 -4.22 -34.06 6.28
C THR A 230 -4.18 -35.43 6.97
N TYR A 231 -5.12 -36.32 6.64
CA TYR A 231 -5.23 -37.66 7.23
C TYR A 231 -3.90 -38.44 7.31
N PRO A 232 -2.96 -38.34 6.33
CA PRO A 232 -1.62 -38.95 6.45
C PRO A 232 -0.74 -38.35 7.56
N GLN A 233 -0.86 -37.05 7.84
CA GLN A 233 -0.06 -36.35 8.87
C GLN A 233 -0.52 -36.70 10.29
N LEU A 234 -1.80 -37.02 10.46
CA LEU A 234 -2.34 -37.54 11.73
C LEU A 234 -1.87 -38.98 11.99
N LEU A 235 -1.63 -39.77 10.94
CA LEU A 235 -1.07 -41.12 11.04
C LEU A 235 0.42 -41.10 11.42
N GLU A 236 1.22 -40.21 10.81
CA GLU A 236 2.65 -40.05 11.14
C GLU A 236 2.89 -39.53 12.56
N MET A 237 1.96 -38.73 13.11
CA MET A 237 2.03 -38.28 14.51
C MET A 237 1.62 -39.36 15.51
N ALA A 238 0.87 -40.38 15.09
CA ALA A 238 0.45 -41.50 15.93
C ALA A 238 1.45 -42.67 15.93
N GLU A 239 2.31 -42.78 14.91
CA GLU A 239 3.24 -43.91 14.73
C GLU A 239 4.70 -43.63 15.19
N ALA A 240 4.97 -42.50 15.85
CA ALA A 240 6.31 -42.10 16.29
C ALA A 240 6.70 -42.54 17.72
N GLU A 241 6.20 -43.68 18.20
CA GLU A 241 6.75 -44.40 19.37
C GLU A 241 6.84 -45.91 19.04
N GLY A 242 8.05 -46.43 18.79
CA GLY A 242 8.29 -47.88 18.61
C GLY A 242 8.72 -48.59 19.92
N PRO A 243 9.04 -49.91 19.90
CA PRO A 243 9.04 -50.86 18.78
C PRO A 243 8.45 -52.27 19.07
N GLU A 244 8.49 -53.14 18.04
CA GLU A 244 8.36 -54.62 18.00
C GLU A 244 6.94 -55.25 17.89
N GLU A 245 6.53 -55.70 16.70
CA GLU A 245 6.67 -57.08 16.16
C GLU A 245 5.84 -57.24 14.86
N THR A 246 6.42 -57.94 13.90
CA THR A 246 5.84 -58.32 12.59
C THR A 246 4.53 -59.11 12.68
N ILE A 247 3.45 -58.68 11.99
CA ILE A 247 2.49 -59.57 11.30
C ILE A 247 1.97 -58.87 10.02
N SER A 248 2.03 -59.58 8.89
CA SER A 248 1.37 -59.20 7.63
C SER A 248 -0.14 -59.45 7.68
N CYS A 249 -0.95 -58.62 7.05
CA CYS A 249 -2.12 -59.11 6.29
C CYS A 249 -2.70 -58.03 5.38
N SER A 250 -2.94 -58.43 4.14
CA SER A 250 -3.79 -57.80 3.14
C SER A 250 -5.26 -57.76 3.57
N ALA A 251 -6.00 -56.68 3.29
CA ALA A 251 -7.39 -56.74 2.83
C ALA A 251 -7.91 -55.35 2.42
N GLN A 252 -8.76 -55.36 1.40
CA GLN A 252 -9.61 -54.27 0.90
C GLN A 252 -10.57 -53.78 2.00
N MET A 253 -10.87 -52.47 2.05
CA MET A 253 -12.15 -51.97 2.57
C MET A 253 -12.65 -50.80 1.72
N GLU A 254 -13.84 -50.99 1.15
CA GLU A 254 -14.78 -49.96 0.70
C GLU A 254 -15.48 -49.31 1.92
N PRO A 255 -16.20 -48.18 1.76
CA PRO A 255 -16.38 -47.18 2.81
C PRO A 255 -17.64 -47.42 3.65
N GLU A 256 -17.51 -47.49 4.97
CA GLU A 256 -18.67 -47.55 5.88
C GLU A 256 -18.38 -46.79 7.18
N GLU A 257 -18.96 -45.59 7.34
CA GLU A 257 -20.06 -45.31 8.28
C GLU A 257 -20.28 -43.78 8.48
N PRO A 258 -21.54 -43.29 8.54
CA PRO A 258 -21.87 -41.91 8.90
C PRO A 258 -21.31 -41.46 10.26
N GLU A 259 -21.03 -42.41 11.17
CA GLU A 259 -20.45 -42.16 12.49
C GLU A 259 -19.02 -41.62 12.39
N GLU A 260 -18.26 -41.94 11.34
CA GLU A 260 -16.89 -41.44 11.13
C GLU A 260 -16.87 -39.97 10.69
N ILE A 261 -17.87 -39.53 9.91
CA ILE A 261 -18.06 -38.12 9.53
C ILE A 261 -18.53 -37.31 10.75
N LEU A 262 -19.37 -37.91 11.60
CA LEU A 262 -19.88 -37.28 12.82
C LEU A 262 -18.80 -37.12 13.91
N GLY A 263 -17.92 -38.10 14.07
CA GLY A 263 -16.75 -37.99 14.95
C GLY A 263 -15.77 -36.88 14.50
N ARG A 264 -15.62 -36.66 13.19
CA ARG A 264 -14.80 -35.58 12.63
C ARG A 264 -15.38 -34.19 12.93
N ILE A 265 -16.71 -34.04 12.91
CA ILE A 265 -17.40 -32.78 13.24
C ILE A 265 -17.28 -32.47 14.74
N GLU A 266 -17.42 -33.48 15.61
CA GLU A 266 -17.26 -33.34 17.06
C GLU A 266 -15.82 -32.95 17.45
N ILE A 267 -14.81 -33.55 16.80
CA ILE A 267 -13.39 -33.21 16.98
C ILE A 267 -13.10 -31.78 16.51
N CYS A 268 -13.67 -31.32 15.39
CA CYS A 268 -13.53 -29.94 14.92
C CYS A 268 -14.16 -28.91 15.88
N LEU A 269 -15.30 -29.23 16.49
CA LEU A 269 -15.96 -28.36 17.46
C LEU A 269 -15.20 -28.31 18.81
N ARG A 270 -14.64 -29.44 19.26
CA ARG A 270 -13.79 -29.50 20.47
C ARG A 270 -12.42 -28.85 20.27
N LEU A 271 -11.79 -29.03 19.11
CA LEU A 271 -10.54 -28.34 18.73
C LEU A 271 -10.77 -26.83 18.57
N GLY A 272 -11.91 -26.41 18.03
CA GLY A 272 -12.31 -25.01 17.98
C GLY A 272 -12.46 -24.37 19.37
N GLN A 273 -12.97 -25.13 20.35
CA GLN A 273 -13.04 -24.67 21.75
C GLN A 273 -11.69 -24.73 22.49
N GLN A 274 -10.84 -25.73 22.22
CA GLN A 274 -9.51 -25.85 22.85
C GLN A 274 -8.48 -24.86 22.29
N LEU A 275 -8.51 -24.56 20.99
CA LEU A 275 -7.61 -23.61 20.33
C LEU A 275 -7.92 -22.15 20.70
N VAL A 276 -9.12 -21.87 21.21
CA VAL A 276 -9.47 -20.59 21.85
C VAL A 276 -8.92 -20.48 23.28
N GLN A 277 -8.51 -21.58 23.91
CA GLN A 277 -8.08 -21.60 25.32
C GLN A 277 -6.60 -21.88 25.57
N GLN A 278 -5.80 -22.36 24.61
CA GLN A 278 -4.41 -22.75 24.88
C GLN A 278 -3.39 -22.16 23.90
N GLN A 279 -2.70 -21.10 24.36
CA GLN A 279 -1.46 -20.64 23.72
C GLN A 279 -0.36 -20.21 24.71
N ARG A 280 -0.19 -20.90 25.86
CA ARG A 280 0.87 -20.55 26.83
C ARG A 280 1.57 -21.66 27.63
N VAL A 281 1.39 -22.96 27.37
CA VAL A 281 1.86 -23.98 28.34
C VAL A 281 3.19 -24.68 27.98
N ILE A 282 3.68 -24.61 26.74
CA ILE A 282 4.80 -25.47 26.32
C ILE A 282 6.18 -24.95 26.78
N SER A 283 6.38 -23.64 26.94
CA SER A 283 7.69 -23.10 27.33
C SER A 283 7.95 -23.14 28.85
N ALA A 284 6.91 -23.20 29.68
CA ALA A 284 7.04 -23.26 31.14
C ALA A 284 7.29 -24.69 31.64
N ILE A 285 6.72 -25.70 30.98
CA ILE A 285 6.90 -27.11 31.35
C ILE A 285 8.34 -27.57 31.04
N TYR A 286 8.92 -27.14 29.91
CA TYR A 286 10.30 -27.51 29.56
C TYR A 286 11.35 -26.94 30.51
N LEU A 287 11.13 -25.71 31.01
CA LEU A 287 12.00 -25.07 32.00
C LEU A 287 11.82 -25.66 33.41
N TYR A 288 10.60 -26.07 33.77
CA TYR A 288 10.32 -26.70 35.07
C TYR A 288 10.85 -28.14 35.15
N GLN A 289 10.86 -28.85 34.02
CA GLN A 289 11.33 -30.24 33.93
C GLN A 289 12.86 -30.33 33.95
N LEU A 290 13.57 -29.38 33.34
CA LEU A 290 15.03 -29.26 33.43
C LEU A 290 15.54 -28.92 34.84
N VAL A 291 14.73 -28.23 35.64
CA VAL A 291 15.03 -27.87 37.04
C VAL A 291 14.74 -29.02 38.01
N LEU A 292 13.80 -29.91 37.68
CA LEU A 292 13.43 -31.05 38.53
C LEU A 292 14.32 -32.29 38.32
N GLU A 293 14.99 -32.42 37.18
CA GLU A 293 15.79 -33.62 36.85
C GLU A 293 17.26 -33.58 37.33
N GLN A 294 17.73 -32.49 37.95
CA GLN A 294 19.12 -32.37 38.42
C GLN A 294 19.19 -32.12 39.94
N GLN A 295 20.01 -32.92 40.63
CA GLN A 295 20.01 -33.02 42.10
C GLN A 295 20.26 -31.68 42.83
N PRO A 296 19.50 -31.39 43.91
CA PRO A 296 19.64 -30.15 44.68
C PRO A 296 20.92 -30.20 45.54
N GLY A 297 21.98 -29.52 45.13
CA GLY A 297 23.19 -29.45 45.96
C GLY A 297 24.43 -28.73 45.42
N GLN A 298 24.46 -28.22 44.19
CA GLN A 298 25.68 -27.55 43.67
C GLN A 298 25.59 -26.01 43.71
N PRO A 299 26.33 -25.32 44.61
CA PRO A 299 26.33 -23.86 44.71
C PRO A 299 26.93 -23.13 43.51
N GLN A 300 27.62 -23.85 42.62
CA GLN A 300 28.22 -23.28 41.40
C GLN A 300 27.16 -22.92 40.32
N ILE A 301 25.99 -23.58 40.33
CA ILE A 301 24.92 -23.32 39.35
C ILE A 301 24.11 -22.07 39.74
N SER A 302 23.81 -21.87 41.03
CA SER A 302 23.20 -20.61 41.49
C SER A 302 24.10 -19.40 41.25
N GLN A 303 25.42 -19.58 41.32
CA GLN A 303 26.39 -18.52 41.07
C GLN A 303 26.60 -18.28 39.56
N ALA A 304 26.56 -19.32 38.72
CA ALA A 304 26.55 -19.21 37.26
C ALA A 304 25.25 -18.58 36.73
N LEU A 305 24.10 -18.95 37.30
CA LEU A 305 22.80 -18.33 36.99
C LEU A 305 22.78 -16.87 37.46
N ALA A 306 23.22 -16.56 38.69
CA ALA A 306 23.31 -15.18 39.15
C ALA A 306 24.28 -14.32 38.31
N THR A 307 25.38 -14.90 37.83
CA THR A 307 26.35 -14.20 36.96
C THR A 307 25.80 -14.04 35.53
N ALA A 308 25.07 -15.03 35.01
CA ALA A 308 24.37 -14.95 33.72
C ALA A 308 23.17 -13.99 33.73
N PHE A 309 22.51 -13.82 34.90
CA PHE A 309 21.48 -12.81 35.11
C PHE A 309 22.05 -11.41 35.41
N GLN A 310 23.31 -11.29 35.85
CA GLN A 310 23.98 -10.01 36.14
C GLN A 310 24.80 -9.44 34.98
N GLN A 311 25.03 -10.21 33.91
CA GLN A 311 25.70 -9.72 32.70
C GLN A 311 24.80 -9.88 31.48
N LYS A 312 23.81 -8.99 31.35
CA LYS A 312 23.23 -8.67 30.05
C LYS A 312 23.20 -7.15 29.94
N PRO A 313 23.80 -6.54 28.91
CA PRO A 313 23.53 -5.14 28.63
C PRO A 313 22.05 -5.08 28.27
N VAL A 314 21.20 -4.78 29.25
CA VAL A 314 19.81 -4.47 29.01
C VAL A 314 19.88 -3.18 28.19
N THR A 315 19.75 -3.30 26.87
CA THR A 315 19.42 -2.16 26.00
C THR A 315 18.32 -1.38 26.70
N ASP A 316 18.65 -0.15 27.09
CA ASP A 316 17.72 0.72 27.79
C ASP A 316 16.69 1.29 26.80
N TYR A 317 15.60 1.83 27.35
CA TYR A 317 14.55 2.46 26.56
C TYR A 317 15.07 3.59 25.67
N GLU A 318 16.06 4.36 26.16
CA GLU A 318 16.63 5.49 25.44
C GLU A 318 17.30 5.05 24.12
N GLN A 319 18.03 3.92 24.15
CA GLN A 319 18.66 3.34 22.97
C GLN A 319 17.64 2.90 21.92
N TRP A 320 16.57 2.20 22.31
CA TRP A 320 15.49 1.83 21.39
C TRP A 320 14.76 3.04 20.85
N ASN A 321 14.44 4.00 21.70
CA ASN A 321 13.75 5.24 21.31
C ASN A 321 14.57 6.02 20.26
N ARG A 322 15.87 6.22 20.52
CA ARG A 322 16.79 6.88 19.58
C ARG A 322 16.95 6.09 18.29
N ALA A 323 17.17 4.78 18.38
CA ALA A 323 17.38 3.93 17.21
C ALA A 323 16.16 3.91 16.29
N ILE A 324 14.94 3.94 16.83
CA ILE A 324 13.72 4.06 16.03
C ILE A 324 13.64 5.43 15.35
N ALA A 325 13.86 6.53 16.09
CA ALA A 325 13.83 7.87 15.51
C ALA A 325 14.87 8.04 14.38
N GLU A 326 16.09 7.56 14.59
CA GLU A 326 17.16 7.55 13.60
C GLU A 326 16.83 6.64 12.42
N TYR A 327 16.28 5.44 12.66
CA TYR A 327 15.89 4.53 11.59
C TYR A 327 14.90 5.19 10.63
N PHE A 328 13.86 5.86 11.13
CA PHE A 328 12.85 6.45 10.26
C PHE A 328 13.24 7.78 9.63
N THR A 329 14.31 8.42 10.08
CA THR A 329 14.82 9.68 9.49
C THR A 329 16.08 9.51 8.64
N ALA A 330 16.82 8.40 8.83
CA ALA A 330 18.04 8.12 8.08
C ALA A 330 17.76 7.93 6.58
N GLY A 331 18.51 8.64 5.74
CA GLY A 331 18.43 8.53 4.29
C GLY A 331 17.28 9.31 3.64
N PHE A 332 16.49 10.06 4.41
CA PHE A 332 15.46 10.96 3.88
C PHE A 332 16.02 12.37 3.63
N ALA A 333 15.53 13.02 2.57
CA ALA A 333 15.85 14.40 2.25
C ALA A 333 14.91 15.37 3.01
N ALA A 334 15.34 16.62 3.15
CA ALA A 334 14.46 17.66 3.68
C ALA A 334 13.24 17.84 2.74
N GLY A 335 12.05 17.93 3.33
CA GLY A 335 10.78 17.95 2.62
C GLY A 335 10.16 16.58 2.36
N ASP A 336 10.87 15.48 2.63
CA ASP A 336 10.28 14.15 2.56
C ASP A 336 9.28 13.93 3.70
N THR A 337 8.20 13.21 3.40
CA THR A 337 7.23 12.79 4.41
C THR A 337 7.73 11.58 5.18
N ILE A 338 7.83 11.68 6.50
CA ILE A 338 8.28 10.57 7.36
C ILE A 338 7.09 9.81 7.92
N TYR A 339 7.04 8.50 7.66
CA TYR A 339 6.07 7.57 8.24
C TYR A 339 6.80 6.66 9.23
N LEU A 340 6.28 6.60 10.46
CA LEU A 340 6.84 5.74 11.50
C LEU A 340 6.60 4.25 11.23
N SER A 341 5.65 3.86 10.35
CA SER A 341 5.34 2.51 9.85
C SER A 341 6.18 1.35 10.43
N VAL A 342 5.95 1.01 11.70
CA VAL A 342 6.69 -0.03 12.43
C VAL A 342 6.04 -1.38 12.19
N ASP A 343 6.87 -2.36 11.85
CA ASP A 343 6.50 -3.78 11.76
C ASP A 343 7.60 -4.64 12.41
N GLU A 344 7.37 -5.95 12.47
CA GLU A 344 8.30 -6.91 13.06
C GLU A 344 9.65 -6.99 12.32
N THR A 345 9.65 -6.78 11.01
CA THR A 345 10.87 -6.79 10.19
C THR A 345 11.72 -5.55 10.50
N VAL A 346 11.09 -4.40 10.66
CA VAL A 346 11.74 -3.16 11.10
C VAL A 346 12.35 -3.33 12.49
N LEU A 347 11.58 -3.86 13.45
CA LEU A 347 12.10 -4.09 14.80
C LEU A 347 13.25 -5.10 14.81
N ALA A 348 13.21 -6.13 13.97
CA ALA A 348 14.32 -7.06 13.81
C ALA A 348 15.57 -6.38 13.21
N ASN A 349 15.41 -5.48 12.24
CA ASN A 349 16.52 -4.71 11.66
C ASN A 349 17.13 -3.75 12.67
N ILE A 350 16.32 -3.11 13.52
CA ILE A 350 16.82 -2.20 14.57
C ILE A 350 17.51 -3.01 15.67
N GLY A 351 16.86 -4.06 16.17
CA GLY A 351 17.37 -4.90 17.25
C GLY A 351 18.71 -5.56 16.91
N SER A 352 18.83 -6.14 15.72
CA SER A 352 20.10 -6.75 15.25
C SER A 352 21.27 -5.76 15.15
N ARG A 353 21.00 -4.45 15.02
CA ARG A 353 22.04 -3.41 15.03
C ARG A 353 22.42 -3.00 16.45
N LEU A 354 21.45 -2.99 17.37
CA LEU A 354 21.70 -2.67 18.78
C LEU A 354 22.47 -3.79 19.49
N GLU A 355 22.21 -5.04 19.11
CA GLU A 355 22.72 -6.24 19.80
C GLU A 355 23.24 -7.26 18.77
N ALA A 356 24.46 -7.05 18.27
CA ALA A 356 25.07 -7.83 17.17
C ALA A 356 25.23 -9.35 17.43
N ASP A 357 25.15 -9.80 18.69
CA ASP A 357 25.49 -11.18 19.09
C ASP A 357 24.29 -12.06 19.50
N SER A 358 23.05 -11.56 19.46
CA SER A 358 21.90 -12.34 19.92
C SER A 358 21.20 -13.11 18.79
N ASN A 359 21.69 -14.31 18.48
CA ASN A 359 21.16 -15.16 17.40
C ASN A 359 19.74 -15.75 17.66
N GLN A 360 19.05 -15.39 18.74
CA GLN A 360 17.80 -16.07 19.15
C GLN A 360 16.71 -15.18 19.78
N LEU A 361 16.83 -13.85 19.73
CA LEU A 361 15.82 -12.99 20.35
C LEU A 361 14.68 -12.66 19.39
N ASN A 362 13.44 -12.87 19.86
CA ASN A 362 12.27 -12.23 19.27
C ASN A 362 12.38 -10.72 19.55
N TRP A 363 12.87 -9.96 18.57
CA TRP A 363 13.11 -8.52 18.71
C TRP A 363 11.84 -7.73 19.05
N THR A 364 10.69 -8.17 18.55
CA THR A 364 9.40 -7.56 18.87
C THR A 364 9.08 -7.71 20.35
N GLU A 365 9.27 -8.90 20.92
CA GLU A 365 9.08 -9.14 22.36
C GLU A 365 10.06 -8.33 23.20
N ARG A 366 11.34 -8.31 22.81
CA ARG A 366 12.38 -7.56 23.52
C ARG A 366 12.10 -6.06 23.53
N PHE A 367 11.77 -5.49 22.37
CA PHE A 367 11.39 -4.10 22.23
C PHE A 367 10.17 -3.77 23.10
N THR A 368 9.13 -4.62 23.03
CA THR A 368 7.90 -4.47 23.81
C THR A 368 8.19 -4.47 25.30
N GLU A 369 9.03 -5.39 25.79
CA GLU A 369 9.43 -5.45 27.20
C GLU A 369 10.13 -4.17 27.66
N VAL A 370 11.02 -3.61 26.83
CA VAL A 370 11.72 -2.36 27.13
C VAL A 370 10.76 -1.18 27.21
N VAL A 371 9.80 -1.08 26.27
CA VAL A 371 8.80 -0.01 26.30
C VAL A 371 7.85 -0.17 27.49
N LEU A 372 7.43 -1.39 27.81
CA LEU A 372 6.59 -1.68 28.97
C LEU A 372 7.27 -1.30 30.27
N GLY A 373 8.55 -1.66 30.45
CA GLY A 373 9.30 -1.30 31.65
C GLY A 373 9.44 0.21 31.88
N GLN A 374 9.26 1.02 30.83
CA GLN A 374 9.30 2.48 30.92
C GLN A 374 7.90 3.12 31.03
N CYS A 375 6.88 2.52 30.41
CA CYS A 375 5.58 3.16 30.21
C CYS A 375 4.46 2.55 31.06
N VAL A 376 4.70 1.44 31.76
CA VAL A 376 3.68 0.74 32.56
C VAL A 376 4.11 0.64 34.01
N GLU A 377 3.26 1.13 34.91
CA GLU A 377 3.44 1.06 36.35
C GLU A 377 2.31 0.20 36.95
N GLY A 378 2.65 -1.01 37.38
CA GLY A 378 1.64 -2.00 37.76
C GLY A 378 0.86 -2.49 36.53
N GLU A 379 -0.46 -2.24 36.52
CA GLU A 379 -1.35 -2.55 35.39
C GLU A 379 -1.81 -1.29 34.65
N GLU A 380 -1.24 -0.12 34.94
CA GLU A 380 -1.64 1.15 34.35
C GLU A 380 -0.54 1.73 33.46
N ILE A 381 -0.95 2.32 32.34
CA ILE A 381 -0.04 3.10 31.48
C ILE A 381 0.26 4.44 32.17
N ASN A 382 1.55 4.73 32.34
CA ASN A 382 2.06 6.00 32.85
C ASN A 382 3.01 6.65 31.81
N LEU A 383 2.49 7.65 31.09
CA LEU A 383 3.25 8.36 30.04
C LEU A 383 4.16 9.47 30.58
N GLY A 384 4.16 9.74 31.89
CA GLY A 384 4.93 10.82 32.49
C GLY A 384 6.43 10.67 32.27
N ALA A 385 6.94 9.43 32.31
CA ALA A 385 8.36 9.11 32.18
C ALA A 385 8.92 9.28 30.77
N ILE A 386 8.05 9.35 29.75
CA ILE A 386 8.43 9.47 28.33
C ILE A 386 8.08 10.85 27.75
N TYR A 387 7.70 11.79 28.61
CA TYR A 387 7.51 13.18 28.21
C TYR A 387 8.86 13.91 28.15
N GLY A 388 8.99 14.83 27.20
CA GLY A 388 10.18 15.64 26.97
C GLY A 388 11.02 15.15 25.79
N TYR A 389 12.29 15.56 25.82
CA TYR A 389 13.31 15.23 24.83
C TYR A 389 14.53 14.64 25.57
N ASP A 390 15.32 13.83 24.87
CA ASP A 390 16.60 13.36 25.37
C ASP A 390 17.68 14.47 25.26
N ARG A 391 18.92 14.13 25.59
CA ARG A 391 20.05 15.08 25.55
C ARG A 391 20.42 15.52 24.13
N GLN A 392 19.99 14.79 23.13
CA GLN A 392 20.23 15.02 21.70
C GLN A 392 19.04 15.75 21.06
N GLY A 393 17.99 16.05 21.83
CA GLY A 393 16.79 16.73 21.36
C GLY A 393 15.81 15.81 20.62
N ILE A 394 15.94 14.48 20.73
CA ILE A 394 14.99 13.50 20.19
C ILE A 394 13.83 13.33 21.18
N PRO A 395 12.56 13.27 20.73
CA PRO A 395 11.43 13.05 21.64
C PRO A 395 11.57 11.73 22.39
N ASN A 396 11.36 11.74 23.71
CA ASN A 396 11.41 10.53 24.54
C ASN A 396 10.26 9.55 24.28
N CYS A 397 9.28 9.91 23.44
CA CYS A 397 8.05 9.15 23.27
C CYS A 397 8.02 8.26 22.03
N VAL A 398 9.04 8.30 21.15
CA VAL A 398 9.04 7.59 19.87
C VAL A 398 8.91 6.07 20.06
N GLY A 399 9.53 5.50 21.10
CA GLY A 399 9.38 4.08 21.44
C GLY A 399 7.94 3.69 21.78
N PHE A 400 7.20 4.54 22.52
CA PHE A 400 5.79 4.28 22.80
C PHE A 400 4.91 4.47 21.55
N LEU A 401 5.18 5.51 20.76
CA LEU A 401 4.47 5.72 19.49
C LEU A 401 4.66 4.54 18.53
N ALA A 402 5.85 3.93 18.51
CA ALA A 402 6.13 2.72 17.74
C ALA A 402 5.28 1.52 18.18
N ILE A 403 5.01 1.35 19.48
CA ILE A 403 4.05 0.35 19.98
C ILE A 403 2.63 0.65 19.50
N CYS A 404 2.21 1.92 19.52
CA CYS A 404 0.91 2.31 18.98
C CYS A 404 0.78 1.97 17.48
N VAL A 405 1.84 2.18 16.69
CA VAL A 405 1.85 1.83 15.26
C VAL A 405 1.91 0.33 15.04
N LEU A 406 2.69 -0.41 15.82
CA LEU A 406 2.74 -1.88 15.76
C LEU A 406 1.36 -2.50 16.02
N ALA A 407 0.60 -1.95 16.97
CA ALA A 407 -0.78 -2.37 17.22
C ALA A 407 -1.70 -2.10 16.00
N ALA A 408 -1.53 -0.95 15.32
CA ALA A 408 -2.28 -0.64 14.11
C ALA A 408 -1.88 -1.53 12.92
N TYR A 409 -0.59 -1.89 12.82
CA TYR A 409 -0.07 -2.85 11.83
C TYR A 409 -0.71 -4.24 12.00
N GLN A 410 -0.93 -4.68 13.23
CA GLN A 410 -1.55 -5.98 13.57
C GLN A 410 -3.10 -5.99 13.45
N MET A 411 -3.73 -4.90 13.02
CA MET A 411 -5.19 -4.87 12.81
C MET A 411 -5.60 -5.80 11.66
N ARG A 412 -6.59 -6.67 11.90
CA ARG A 412 -7.11 -7.61 10.89
C ARG A 412 -8.11 -6.94 9.94
N GLY A 413 -8.06 -7.31 8.66
CA GLY A 413 -8.67 -6.58 7.53
C GLY A 413 -10.18 -6.72 7.31
N GLU A 414 -10.85 -7.74 7.87
CA GLU A 414 -12.27 -8.00 7.57
C GLU A 414 -13.27 -7.25 8.48
N GLU A 415 -12.78 -6.61 9.54
CA GLU A 415 -13.60 -5.99 10.58
C GLU A 415 -13.96 -4.51 10.30
N LEU A 416 -13.48 -3.93 9.20
CA LEU A 416 -13.63 -2.49 8.93
C LEU A 416 -14.76 -2.12 7.97
N ASP A 417 -15.39 -3.10 7.30
CA ASP A 417 -16.43 -2.84 6.30
C ASP A 417 -17.83 -2.64 6.93
N SER A 418 -18.00 -2.79 8.25
CA SER A 418 -19.26 -2.52 8.93
C SER A 418 -19.07 -1.98 10.35
N GLN A 419 -19.22 -0.65 10.51
CA GLN A 419 -19.30 0.15 11.74
C GLN A 419 -17.97 0.67 12.34
N GLU A 420 -17.90 2.00 12.58
CA GLU A 420 -16.80 2.72 13.25
C GLU A 420 -16.45 2.12 14.63
N SER A 421 -17.42 1.52 15.32
CA SER A 421 -17.23 0.83 16.60
C SER A 421 -16.28 -0.37 16.50
N VAL A 422 -16.25 -1.06 15.37
CA VAL A 422 -15.41 -2.26 15.16
C VAL A 422 -13.95 -1.87 14.94
N ALA A 423 -13.70 -0.77 14.24
CA ALA A 423 -12.36 -0.21 14.04
C ALA A 423 -11.67 0.17 15.36
N THR A 424 -12.41 0.89 16.21
CA THR A 424 -11.95 1.31 17.54
C THR A 424 -11.66 0.11 18.44
N HIS A 425 -12.57 -0.88 18.47
CA HIS A 425 -12.42 -2.07 19.29
C HIS A 425 -11.22 -2.92 18.85
N ASN A 426 -11.03 -3.11 17.55
CA ASN A 426 -9.91 -3.87 16.99
C ASN A 426 -8.56 -3.22 17.38
N TYR A 427 -8.41 -1.90 17.18
CA TYR A 427 -7.17 -1.20 17.53
C TYR A 427 -6.77 -1.37 18.99
N PHE A 428 -7.67 -1.08 19.94
CA PHE A 428 -7.30 -1.16 21.36
C PHE A 428 -7.12 -2.60 21.85
N THR A 429 -7.83 -3.56 21.25
CA THR A 429 -7.59 -4.97 21.50
C THR A 429 -6.15 -5.35 21.11
N ARG A 430 -5.68 -4.92 19.94
CA ARG A 430 -4.28 -5.12 19.53
C ARG A 430 -3.30 -4.36 20.41
N LEU A 431 -3.60 -3.13 20.78
CA LEU A 431 -2.72 -2.34 21.66
C LEU A 431 -2.50 -3.02 23.00
N ARG A 432 -3.57 -3.57 23.61
CA ARG A 432 -3.49 -4.34 24.86
C ARG A 432 -2.69 -5.63 24.70
N GLN A 433 -2.89 -6.35 23.58
CA GLN A 433 -2.12 -7.56 23.28
C GLN A 433 -0.63 -7.26 23.17
N VAL A 434 -0.25 -6.20 22.42
CA VAL A 434 1.14 -5.76 22.32
C VAL A 434 1.65 -5.34 23.70
N LEU A 435 0.87 -4.59 24.49
CA LEU A 435 1.26 -4.18 25.84
C LEU A 435 1.17 -5.30 26.90
N ARG A 436 0.84 -6.55 26.51
CA ARG A 436 0.69 -7.70 27.41
C ARG A 436 -0.29 -7.47 28.57
N MET A 437 -1.32 -6.63 28.37
CA MET A 437 -2.34 -6.35 29.37
C MET A 437 -3.45 -7.40 29.29
N THR A 438 -3.78 -8.01 30.43
CA THR A 438 -4.63 -9.22 30.51
C THR A 438 -6.08 -8.96 30.92
N ASP A 439 -6.46 -7.70 31.13
CA ASP A 439 -7.80 -7.37 31.61
C ASP A 439 -8.87 -7.62 30.53
N GLN A 440 -9.98 -8.25 30.92
CA GLN A 440 -11.02 -8.71 29.98
C GLN A 440 -11.92 -7.60 29.44
N ALA A 441 -11.75 -6.35 29.90
CA ALA A 441 -12.56 -5.24 29.43
C ALA A 441 -12.14 -4.85 28.00
N GLY A 442 -13.05 -4.90 27.01
CA GLY A 442 -12.77 -4.34 25.70
C GLY A 442 -12.50 -2.84 25.76
N GLY A 443 -11.61 -2.30 24.91
CA GLY A 443 -11.36 -0.86 24.79
C GLY A 443 -9.98 -0.41 25.29
N ARG A 444 -9.86 0.88 25.65
CA ARG A 444 -8.57 1.53 25.98
C ARG A 444 -7.83 0.78 27.10
N PRO A 445 -6.49 0.66 27.02
CA PRO A 445 -5.67 0.21 28.14
C PRO A 445 -5.93 1.02 29.42
N LEU A 446 -5.88 0.37 30.59
CA LEU A 446 -5.98 1.05 31.87
C LEU A 446 -4.84 2.07 32.02
N GLY A 447 -5.14 3.23 32.61
CA GLY A 447 -4.19 4.35 32.74
C GLY A 447 -4.08 5.27 31.52
N LEU A 448 -4.45 4.83 30.31
CA LEU A 448 -4.38 5.66 29.10
C LEU A 448 -5.70 6.39 28.83
N LYS A 449 -5.81 7.64 29.31
CA LYS A 449 -7.04 8.43 29.11
C LYS A 449 -7.18 8.89 27.66
N THR A 450 -8.41 9.18 27.26
CA THR A 450 -8.73 9.68 25.92
C THR A 450 -7.95 10.92 25.56
N GLY A 451 -7.05 10.81 24.58
CA GLY A 451 -6.27 11.90 24.03
C GLY A 451 -4.92 12.16 24.72
N GLU A 452 -4.54 11.38 25.73
CA GLU A 452 -3.22 11.48 26.38
C GLU A 452 -2.07 11.14 25.42
N GLU A 453 -2.34 10.38 24.34
CA GLU A 453 -1.41 10.12 23.26
C GLU A 453 -1.15 11.34 22.34
N LYS A 454 -2.08 12.30 22.25
CA LYS A 454 -1.98 13.42 21.28
C LYS A 454 -0.73 14.29 21.50
N PRO A 455 -0.38 14.73 22.74
CA PRO A 455 0.84 15.51 22.96
C PRO A 455 2.13 14.80 22.54
N LEU A 456 2.14 13.47 22.55
CA LEU A 456 3.30 12.68 22.10
C LEU A 456 3.43 12.75 20.57
N TRP A 457 2.32 12.59 19.85
CA TRP A 457 2.27 12.78 18.39
C TRP A 457 2.62 14.21 17.97
N ASP A 458 2.09 15.21 18.67
CA ASP A 458 2.42 16.62 18.41
C ASP A 458 3.92 16.88 18.58
N ARG A 459 4.54 16.27 19.61
CA ARG A 459 5.99 16.39 19.84
C ARG A 459 6.81 15.72 18.74
N TRP A 460 6.42 14.51 18.32
CA TRP A 460 7.05 13.81 17.20
C TRP A 460 6.97 14.65 15.91
N ASN A 461 5.79 15.15 15.59
CA ASN A 461 5.58 16.01 14.43
C ASN A 461 6.42 17.31 14.51
N SER A 462 6.45 17.95 15.67
CA SER A 462 7.25 19.16 15.89
C SER A 462 8.74 18.90 15.69
N TRP A 463 9.24 17.76 16.16
CA TRP A 463 10.62 17.36 15.97
C TRP A 463 10.94 17.07 14.51
N LEU A 464 10.10 16.31 13.79
CA LEU A 464 10.26 16.04 12.36
C LEU A 464 10.31 17.34 11.55
N THR A 465 9.38 18.25 11.83
CA THR A 465 9.36 19.58 11.22
C THR A 465 10.65 20.35 11.49
N ALA A 466 11.17 20.31 12.72
CA ALA A 466 12.41 20.98 13.08
C ALA A 466 13.64 20.42 12.35
N GLN A 467 13.59 19.15 11.93
CA GLN A 467 14.57 18.52 11.06
C GLN A 467 14.34 18.79 9.56
N GLY A 468 13.29 19.55 9.21
CA GLY A 468 12.95 19.92 7.84
C GLY A 468 12.08 18.90 7.10
N PHE A 469 11.54 17.89 7.78
CA PHE A 469 10.67 16.87 7.19
C PHE A 469 9.19 17.28 7.15
N VAL A 470 8.40 16.59 6.33
CA VAL A 470 6.94 16.69 6.33
C VAL A 470 6.36 15.62 7.26
N THR A 471 5.41 16.02 8.10
CA THR A 471 4.77 15.14 9.09
C THR A 471 3.64 14.33 8.47
N SER A 472 3.51 13.05 8.82
CA SER A 472 2.44 12.18 8.32
C SER A 472 1.38 11.80 9.36
N ALA A 473 1.66 12.01 10.66
CA ALA A 473 0.76 11.60 11.73
C ALA A 473 -0.37 12.62 11.87
N VAL A 474 -1.61 12.19 11.59
CA VAL A 474 -2.79 13.06 11.53
C VAL A 474 -3.94 12.49 12.37
N SER A 475 -4.66 13.36 13.06
CA SER A 475 -5.87 13.00 13.79
C SER A 475 -7.02 12.64 12.85
N GLY A 476 -7.94 11.83 13.34
CA GLY A 476 -9.19 11.51 12.64
C GLY A 476 -10.17 12.68 12.68
N GLU A 477 -11.09 12.70 11.73
CA GLU A 477 -12.15 13.71 11.66
C GLU A 477 -13.29 13.44 12.66
N SER A 478 -13.59 12.16 12.92
CA SER A 478 -14.62 11.74 13.88
C SER A 478 -14.13 11.86 15.33
N THR A 479 -15.06 12.07 16.28
CA THR A 479 -14.73 12.09 17.71
C THR A 479 -14.30 10.71 18.24
N ALA A 480 -14.84 9.63 17.66
CA ALA A 480 -14.52 8.26 18.04
C ALA A 480 -13.10 7.87 17.62
N ASP A 481 -12.70 8.19 16.39
CA ASP A 481 -11.41 7.76 15.83
C ASP A 481 -10.31 8.83 15.91
N LYS A 482 -10.63 10.02 16.44
CA LYS A 482 -9.74 11.19 16.47
C LYS A 482 -8.30 10.85 16.81
N TYR A 483 -8.11 10.03 17.84
CA TYR A 483 -6.77 9.68 18.34
C TYR A 483 -6.23 8.35 17.82
N ILE A 484 -7.12 7.43 17.44
CA ILE A 484 -6.76 6.12 16.85
C ILE A 484 -6.21 6.31 15.44
N HIS A 485 -6.68 7.34 14.74
CA HIS A 485 -6.23 7.62 13.40
C HIS A 485 -4.75 8.01 13.32
N TYR A 486 -4.13 8.53 14.39
CA TYR A 486 -2.69 8.81 14.38
C TYR A 486 -1.86 7.55 14.07
N PRO A 487 -1.92 6.46 14.87
CA PRO A 487 -1.18 5.23 14.56
C PRO A 487 -1.67 4.57 13.26
N VAL A 488 -2.97 4.64 12.94
CA VAL A 488 -3.49 4.08 11.68
C VAL A 488 -2.94 4.82 10.45
N SER A 489 -2.73 6.14 10.51
CA SER A 489 -2.15 6.90 9.40
C SER A 489 -0.68 6.55 9.17
N GLN A 490 0.00 5.98 10.18
CA GLN A 490 1.38 5.52 10.10
C GLN A 490 1.52 4.09 9.58
N ALA A 491 0.50 3.23 9.75
CA ALA A 491 0.52 1.83 9.33
C ALA A 491 0.05 1.68 7.87
N LEU A 492 0.91 2.10 6.92
CA LEU A 492 0.60 2.11 5.48
C LEU A 492 0.35 0.70 4.92
N LEU A 493 1.11 -0.31 5.34
CA LEU A 493 0.80 -1.71 5.07
C LEU A 493 0.54 -2.40 6.39
N ARG A 494 -0.61 -3.05 6.53
CA ARG A 494 -0.90 -3.90 7.68
C ARG A 494 -0.33 -5.30 7.44
N GLU A 495 -0.23 -6.08 8.51
CA GLU A 495 0.26 -7.46 8.42
C GLU A 495 -0.54 -8.28 7.40
N GLY A 496 -1.88 -8.19 7.47
CA GLY A 496 -2.77 -8.88 6.55
C GLY A 496 -2.62 -8.41 5.10
N ASP A 497 -2.36 -7.11 4.88
CA ASP A 497 -2.12 -6.57 3.54
C ASP A 497 -0.80 -7.07 2.95
N GLN A 498 0.26 -7.14 3.76
CA GLN A 498 1.56 -7.67 3.32
C GLN A 498 1.47 -9.15 2.93
N GLN A 499 0.83 -9.97 3.77
CA GLN A 499 0.61 -11.39 3.49
C GLN A 499 -0.24 -11.57 2.22
N TYR A 500 -1.27 -10.74 2.06
CA TYR A 500 -2.13 -10.74 0.88
C TYR A 500 -1.36 -10.37 -0.39
N LEU A 501 -0.59 -9.28 -0.37
CA LEU A 501 0.24 -8.85 -1.50
C LEU A 501 1.24 -9.92 -1.90
N GLU A 502 1.92 -10.55 -0.95
CA GLU A 502 2.85 -11.66 -1.24
C GLU A 502 2.13 -12.82 -1.94
N LYS A 503 0.92 -13.20 -1.48
CA LYS A 503 0.10 -14.24 -2.11
C LYS A 503 -0.30 -13.86 -3.55
N VAL A 504 -0.74 -12.62 -3.76
CA VAL A 504 -1.10 -12.09 -5.09
C VAL A 504 0.12 -12.12 -6.01
N PHE A 505 1.26 -11.60 -5.57
CA PHE A 505 2.49 -11.56 -6.35
C PHE A 505 2.99 -12.96 -6.76
N ARG A 506 2.99 -13.92 -5.83
CA ARG A 506 3.36 -15.32 -6.15
C ARG A 506 2.39 -15.96 -7.15
N THR A 507 1.09 -15.71 -7.00
CA THR A 507 0.06 -16.22 -7.91
C THR A 507 0.24 -15.64 -9.32
N CYS A 508 0.38 -14.33 -9.44
CA CYS A 508 0.59 -13.67 -10.73
C CYS A 508 1.92 -14.08 -11.38
N ARG A 509 2.97 -14.33 -10.59
CA ARG A 509 4.23 -14.88 -11.11
C ARG A 509 4.03 -16.27 -11.71
N ARG A 510 3.35 -17.17 -11.01
CA ARG A 510 3.03 -18.52 -11.51
C ARG A 510 2.24 -18.47 -12.82
N ASN A 511 1.38 -17.47 -12.98
CA ASN A 511 0.59 -17.23 -14.18
C ASN A 511 1.36 -16.49 -15.30
N GLY A 512 2.65 -16.17 -15.10
CA GLY A 512 3.47 -15.45 -16.08
C GLY A 512 3.11 -13.96 -16.24
N GLN A 513 2.26 -13.42 -15.36
CA GLN A 513 1.78 -12.02 -15.42
C GLN A 513 2.73 -11.03 -14.76
N LEU A 514 3.72 -11.52 -14.03
CA LEU A 514 4.65 -10.72 -13.25
C LEU A 514 6.06 -11.33 -13.32
N GLN A 515 7.08 -10.48 -13.46
CA GLN A 515 8.51 -10.89 -13.45
C GLN A 515 9.17 -10.47 -12.14
N PRO A 516 10.19 -11.19 -11.61
CA PRO A 516 10.90 -10.85 -10.37
C PRO A 516 11.87 -9.67 -10.43
N ASP A 517 12.30 -9.30 -11.63
CA ASP A 517 13.34 -8.29 -11.89
C ASP A 517 12.76 -6.89 -12.17
N TRP A 518 11.45 -6.72 -11.99
CA TRP A 518 10.79 -5.44 -12.21
C TRP A 518 11.26 -4.39 -11.21
N GLY A 519 11.44 -3.17 -11.73
CA GLY A 519 11.67 -1.99 -10.90
C GLY A 519 10.39 -1.48 -10.25
N SER A 520 10.53 -0.55 -9.29
CA SER A 520 9.38 0.05 -8.60
C SER A 520 8.33 0.63 -9.56
N ASN A 521 8.75 1.35 -10.61
CA ASN A 521 7.80 1.96 -11.57
C ASN A 521 6.98 0.92 -12.33
N GLN A 522 7.63 -0.16 -12.80
CA GLN A 522 6.96 -1.25 -13.51
C GLN A 522 5.95 -1.94 -12.61
N LEU A 523 6.32 -2.20 -11.36
CA LEU A 523 5.40 -2.75 -10.37
C LEU A 523 4.23 -1.81 -10.08
N THR A 524 4.48 -0.50 -9.92
CA THR A 524 3.42 0.50 -9.70
C THR A 524 2.43 0.53 -10.86
N VAL A 525 2.90 0.57 -12.11
CA VAL A 525 2.05 0.52 -13.31
C VAL A 525 1.21 -0.75 -13.32
N TRP A 526 1.85 -1.89 -13.09
CA TRP A 526 1.16 -3.18 -13.04
C TRP A 526 0.08 -3.21 -11.96
N LEU A 527 0.38 -2.72 -10.76
CA LEU A 527 -0.58 -2.64 -9.65
C LEU A 527 -1.77 -1.77 -10.03
N THR A 528 -1.54 -0.61 -10.66
CA THR A 528 -2.61 0.28 -11.13
C THR A 528 -3.47 -0.36 -12.21
N ASP A 529 -2.88 -1.15 -13.11
CA ASP A 529 -3.63 -1.87 -14.15
C ASP A 529 -4.42 -3.08 -13.60
N HIS A 530 -4.00 -3.62 -12.45
CA HIS A 530 -4.58 -4.81 -11.83
C HIS A 530 -5.29 -4.51 -10.50
N LEU A 531 -5.89 -3.33 -10.38
CA LEU A 531 -6.66 -2.90 -9.20
C LEU A 531 -7.77 -3.89 -8.80
N ASN A 532 -8.33 -4.62 -9.76
CA ASN A 532 -9.32 -5.67 -9.52
C ASN A 532 -8.77 -6.84 -8.70
N LEU A 533 -7.45 -7.05 -8.68
CA LEU A 533 -6.79 -8.04 -7.83
C LEU A 533 -6.68 -7.55 -6.38
N MET A 534 -6.91 -6.28 -6.08
CA MET A 534 -6.78 -5.72 -4.73
C MET A 534 -8.13 -5.78 -4.01
N GLN A 535 -8.39 -6.89 -3.31
CA GLN A 535 -9.70 -7.11 -2.68
C GLN A 535 -9.91 -6.25 -1.42
N THR A 536 -8.85 -5.96 -0.67
CA THR A 536 -8.98 -5.20 0.59
C THR A 536 -9.34 -3.73 0.30
N SER A 537 -10.30 -3.19 1.06
CA SER A 537 -10.73 -1.79 0.95
C SER A 537 -9.57 -0.84 1.30
N HIS A 538 -8.73 -1.23 2.26
CA HIS A 538 -7.54 -0.49 2.68
C HIS A 538 -6.51 -0.30 1.56
N LEU A 539 -6.10 -1.38 0.86
CA LEU A 539 -5.15 -1.28 -0.24
C LEU A 539 -5.69 -0.40 -1.37
N ARG A 540 -6.97 -0.58 -1.74
CA ARG A 540 -7.62 0.25 -2.76
C ARG A 540 -7.65 1.73 -2.36
N ALA A 541 -7.95 2.04 -1.10
CA ALA A 541 -7.96 3.40 -0.60
C ALA A 541 -6.57 4.05 -0.70
N LEU A 542 -5.50 3.33 -0.34
CA LEU A 542 -4.13 3.84 -0.40
C LEU A 542 -3.62 4.04 -1.84
N MET A 543 -3.97 3.13 -2.77
CA MET A 543 -3.63 3.28 -4.18
C MET A 543 -4.29 4.53 -4.81
N HIS A 544 -5.49 4.86 -4.34
CA HIS A 544 -6.24 6.04 -4.79
C HIS A 544 -6.11 7.25 -3.86
N ASP A 545 -5.21 7.22 -2.87
CA ASP A 545 -5.11 8.29 -1.87
C ASP A 545 -4.87 9.64 -2.56
N PRO A 546 -5.62 10.71 -2.24
CA PRO A 546 -5.43 12.01 -2.86
C PRO A 546 -4.06 12.63 -2.53
N ASP A 547 -3.45 12.27 -1.40
CA ASP A 547 -2.11 12.68 -1.03
C ASP A 547 -1.07 11.83 -1.78
N PHE A 548 -0.39 12.48 -2.73
CA PHE A 548 0.65 11.83 -3.51
C PHE A 548 1.79 11.29 -2.66
N ASN A 549 2.22 12.01 -1.62
CA ASN A 549 3.35 11.57 -0.79
C ASN A 549 2.99 10.28 -0.05
N ARG A 550 1.73 10.16 0.40
CA ARG A 550 1.22 8.94 1.02
C ARG A 550 1.12 7.78 0.04
N ARG A 551 0.59 8.03 -1.15
CA ARG A 551 0.51 7.05 -2.23
C ARG A 551 1.90 6.54 -2.64
N GLN A 552 2.88 7.45 -2.76
CA GLN A 552 4.26 7.11 -3.09
C GLN A 552 4.90 6.28 -1.98
N ALA A 553 4.81 6.71 -0.72
CA ALA A 553 5.34 5.95 0.42
C ALA A 553 4.73 4.55 0.50
N PHE A 554 3.44 4.42 0.18
CA PHE A 554 2.77 3.13 0.05
C PHE A 554 3.40 2.27 -1.06
N PHE A 555 3.57 2.79 -2.28
CA PHE A 555 4.18 2.02 -3.37
C PHE A 555 5.64 1.63 -3.08
N GLU A 556 6.41 2.49 -2.40
CA GLU A 556 7.76 2.15 -1.93
C GLU A 556 7.74 0.96 -0.96
N LEU A 557 6.80 0.92 -0.01
CA LEU A 557 6.65 -0.22 0.91
C LEU A 557 6.18 -1.49 0.19
N VAL A 558 5.26 -1.37 -0.77
CA VAL A 558 4.83 -2.51 -1.60
C VAL A 558 6.01 -3.07 -2.41
N TYR A 559 6.85 -2.19 -2.95
CA TYR A 559 8.07 -2.59 -3.64
C TYR A 559 9.07 -3.25 -2.69
N GLU A 560 9.23 -2.79 -1.45
CA GLU A 560 10.04 -3.47 -0.43
C GLU A 560 9.53 -4.89 -0.20
N VAL A 561 8.22 -5.08 0.01
CA VAL A 561 7.61 -6.41 0.14
C VAL A 561 7.96 -7.27 -1.08
N TYR A 562 7.67 -6.78 -2.28
CA TYR A 562 7.91 -7.47 -3.54
C TYR A 562 9.39 -7.87 -3.74
N SER A 563 10.33 -6.96 -3.47
CA SER A 563 11.77 -7.17 -3.65
C SER A 563 12.36 -8.19 -2.67
N THR A 564 11.67 -8.44 -1.54
CA THR A 564 12.10 -9.41 -0.53
C THR A 564 11.52 -10.81 -0.72
N ILE A 565 10.62 -11.01 -1.70
CA ILE A 565 10.04 -12.32 -2.01
C ILE A 565 11.12 -13.27 -2.50
N ALA A 566 11.26 -14.41 -1.84
CA ALA A 566 12.06 -15.52 -2.34
C ALA A 566 11.25 -16.25 -3.45
N TRP A 567 11.52 -15.90 -4.70
CA TRP A 567 10.79 -16.44 -5.87
C TRP A 567 11.09 -17.92 -6.16
N ASP A 568 12.32 -18.37 -5.88
CA ASP A 568 12.82 -19.70 -6.28
C ASP A 568 12.69 -20.78 -5.19
N GLN A 569 12.24 -20.42 -3.98
CA GLN A 569 12.11 -21.35 -2.86
C GLN A 569 10.64 -21.51 -2.46
N GLU A 570 10.14 -22.74 -2.56
CA GLU A 570 8.87 -23.15 -1.92
C GLU A 570 9.03 -23.44 -0.42
N SER A 571 10.24 -23.33 0.14
CA SER A 571 10.61 -23.82 1.47
C SER A 571 10.80 -22.74 2.54
N THR A 572 10.62 -23.17 3.78
CA THR A 572 10.33 -22.42 5.02
C THR A 572 11.48 -21.63 5.65
N VAL A 573 12.69 -21.62 5.07
CA VAL A 573 13.84 -20.91 5.66
C VAL A 573 14.06 -19.56 4.96
N LYS A 574 13.30 -18.57 5.43
CA LYS A 574 13.21 -17.20 4.93
C LYS A 574 14.51 -16.39 5.15
N ARG A 575 15.53 -16.53 4.30
CA ARG A 575 16.52 -15.45 4.14
C ARG A 575 16.08 -14.54 2.99
N ARG A 576 15.38 -13.46 3.35
CA ARG A 576 15.00 -12.36 2.44
C ARG A 576 16.28 -11.75 1.87
N ARG A 577 16.55 -11.99 0.58
CA ARG A 577 17.65 -11.35 -0.13
C ARG A 577 17.18 -9.96 -0.54
N ARG A 578 17.94 -8.93 -0.18
CA ARG A 578 17.67 -7.55 -0.56
C ARG A 578 18.59 -7.15 -1.71
N TYR A 579 18.04 -6.43 -2.68
CA TYR A 579 18.76 -5.85 -3.80
C TYR A 579 18.79 -4.34 -3.63
N LEU A 580 19.91 -3.71 -3.97
CA LEU A 580 19.95 -2.26 -4.17
C LEU A 580 19.55 -1.94 -5.60
N SER A 581 18.86 -0.83 -5.81
CA SER A 581 18.64 -0.29 -7.15
C SER A 581 19.70 0.76 -7.46
N ALA A 582 20.10 0.86 -8.72
CA ALA A 582 20.85 1.99 -9.24
C ALA A 582 20.01 2.77 -10.26
N GLY A 583 20.39 4.01 -10.51
CA GLY A 583 19.99 4.74 -11.69
C GLY A 583 21.20 5.31 -12.42
N LEU A 584 21.00 6.43 -13.12
CA LEU A 584 22.04 7.07 -13.94
C LEU A 584 22.40 8.43 -13.37
N TYR A 585 23.69 8.75 -13.45
CA TYR A 585 24.25 10.07 -13.17
C TYR A 585 24.98 10.56 -14.42
N ARG A 586 24.54 11.67 -14.99
CA ARG A 586 25.06 12.27 -16.22
C ARG A 586 25.86 13.51 -15.88
N THR A 587 27.05 13.60 -16.47
CA THR A 587 27.86 14.82 -16.49
C THR A 587 28.18 15.22 -17.92
N GLU A 588 28.32 16.52 -18.13
CA GLU A 588 28.76 17.09 -19.40
C GLU A 588 29.92 18.04 -19.13
N ASP A 589 31.05 17.80 -19.79
CA ASP A 589 32.18 18.72 -19.76
C ASP A 589 31.80 19.99 -20.53
N PRO A 590 31.75 21.17 -19.87
CA PRO A 590 31.27 22.39 -20.50
C PRO A 590 32.22 22.95 -21.57
N PHE A 591 33.48 22.52 -21.61
CA PHE A 591 34.48 22.98 -22.56
C PHE A 591 34.63 22.03 -23.75
N MET A 592 34.54 20.73 -23.51
CA MET A 592 34.71 19.71 -24.53
C MET A 592 33.39 19.17 -25.08
N GLY A 593 32.26 19.40 -24.38
CA GLY A 593 30.97 18.78 -24.69
C GLY A 593 31.00 17.25 -24.51
N GLN A 594 31.95 16.73 -23.73
CA GLN A 594 32.08 15.30 -23.50
C GLN A 594 31.00 14.85 -22.52
N LEU A 595 30.21 13.86 -22.94
CA LEU A 595 29.14 13.26 -22.16
C LEU A 595 29.60 11.97 -21.51
N SER A 596 29.32 11.84 -20.21
CA SER A 596 29.60 10.62 -19.45
C SER A 596 28.41 10.24 -18.58
N TYR A 597 28.11 8.94 -18.56
CA TYR A 597 27.05 8.34 -17.75
C TYR A 597 27.64 7.39 -16.73
N TYR A 598 27.32 7.59 -15.46
CA TYR A 598 27.82 6.79 -14.35
C TYR A 598 26.72 5.97 -13.71
N LEU A 599 27.10 4.81 -13.18
CA LEU A 599 26.24 4.03 -12.31
C LEU A 599 26.00 4.80 -11.01
N TYR A 600 24.73 5.03 -10.67
CA TYR A 600 24.36 5.84 -9.52
C TYR A 600 23.58 5.03 -8.48
N PRO A 601 24.23 4.51 -7.42
CA PRO A 601 23.59 3.60 -6.49
C PRO A 601 22.61 4.31 -5.55
N GLN A 602 21.39 3.81 -5.47
CA GLN A 602 20.42 4.23 -4.48
C GLN A 602 20.65 3.45 -3.18
N LEU A 603 20.94 4.17 -2.11
CA LEU A 603 21.05 3.58 -0.79
C LEU A 603 19.64 3.40 -0.20
N PRO A 604 19.35 2.25 0.45
CA PRO A 604 18.08 2.04 1.13
C PRO A 604 17.86 3.14 2.14
N LYS A 605 16.65 3.71 2.14
CA LYS A 605 16.19 4.52 3.25
C LYS A 605 16.28 3.67 4.54
N ARG A 606 16.43 4.32 5.68
CA ARG A 606 16.42 3.66 7.01
C ARG A 606 17.61 2.74 7.31
N SER A 607 18.70 2.85 6.56
CA SER A 607 19.86 1.99 6.74
C SER A 607 21.16 2.76 6.88
N GLN A 608 21.97 2.35 7.86
CA GLN A 608 23.30 2.88 8.11
C GLN A 608 24.32 1.87 7.57
N PHE A 609 24.91 2.17 6.43
CA PHE A 609 25.84 1.28 5.74
C PHE A 609 27.23 1.91 5.69
N ASN A 610 28.11 1.53 6.62
CA ASN A 610 29.42 2.17 6.72
C ASN A 610 30.50 1.48 5.86
N GLN A 611 30.22 0.29 5.31
CA GLN A 611 31.23 -0.57 4.67
C GLN A 611 30.74 -1.35 3.44
N LEU A 612 29.68 -0.92 2.75
CA LEU A 612 29.28 -1.60 1.52
C LEU A 612 30.32 -1.37 0.42
N GLN A 613 30.69 -2.45 -0.25
CA GLN A 613 31.54 -2.44 -1.44
C GLN A 613 30.83 -3.17 -2.57
N LEU A 614 31.06 -2.73 -3.78
CA LEU A 614 30.50 -3.29 -5.00
C LEU A 614 31.62 -3.92 -5.82
N SER A 615 31.45 -5.18 -6.21
CA SER A 615 32.40 -5.89 -7.06
C SER A 615 32.00 -5.72 -8.53
N ALA A 616 32.82 -5.01 -9.30
CA ALA A 616 32.68 -4.86 -10.75
C ALA A 616 33.88 -5.49 -11.48
N ALA A 617 33.83 -5.53 -12.82
CA ALA A 617 34.85 -6.19 -13.63
C ALA A 617 36.25 -5.53 -13.54
N ASP A 618 36.26 -4.24 -13.25
CA ASP A 618 37.40 -3.33 -13.16
C ASP A 618 37.89 -3.10 -11.72
N GLY A 619 37.13 -3.54 -10.70
CA GLY A 619 37.57 -3.48 -9.31
C GLY A 619 36.44 -3.52 -8.28
N ALA A 620 36.83 -3.30 -7.02
CA ALA A 620 35.90 -3.15 -5.91
C ALA A 620 35.70 -1.66 -5.59
N TYR A 621 34.45 -1.22 -5.55
CA TYR A 621 34.05 0.17 -5.34
C TYR A 621 33.34 0.34 -4.01
N ARG A 622 33.85 1.20 -3.13
CA ARG A 622 33.18 1.49 -1.86
C ARG A 622 31.97 2.40 -2.11
N LEU A 623 30.79 1.99 -1.64
CA LEU A 623 29.60 2.84 -1.65
C LEU A 623 29.73 3.89 -0.54
N LYS A 624 30.20 5.08 -0.91
CA LYS A 624 30.25 6.22 0.01
C LYS A 624 28.94 6.99 -0.08
N PRO A 625 28.23 7.24 1.05
CA PRO A 625 27.07 8.10 1.03
C PRO A 625 27.44 9.50 0.52
N GLU A 626 26.80 9.95 -0.55
CA GLU A 626 26.93 11.33 -1.05
C GLU A 626 25.89 12.22 -0.39
N ARG A 627 24.64 11.73 -0.38
CA ARG A 627 23.48 12.43 0.19
C ARG A 627 22.40 11.46 0.62
N SER A 628 21.32 11.98 1.20
CA SER A 628 20.18 11.19 1.66
C SER A 628 19.67 10.23 0.58
N GLY A 629 19.83 8.93 0.80
CA GLY A 629 19.35 7.87 -0.09
C GLY A 629 20.24 7.56 -1.31
N TRP A 630 21.43 8.17 -1.42
CA TRP A 630 22.31 7.97 -2.58
C TRP A 630 23.79 7.86 -2.19
N ALA A 631 24.50 6.97 -2.90
CA ALA A 631 25.95 6.89 -2.84
C ALA A 631 26.59 7.71 -3.97
N GLU A 632 27.88 8.04 -3.83
CA GLU A 632 28.66 8.69 -4.91
C GLU A 632 28.56 7.89 -6.23
N PRO A 633 28.58 8.56 -7.40
CA PRO A 633 28.68 7.88 -8.69
C PRO A 633 29.93 7.00 -8.73
N LEU A 634 29.79 5.76 -9.22
CA LEU A 634 30.87 4.77 -9.11
C LEU A 634 31.84 4.79 -10.30
N PHE A 635 31.35 4.36 -11.46
CA PHE A 635 32.15 4.24 -12.68
C PHE A 635 31.28 4.52 -13.91
N GLU A 636 31.93 4.91 -14.99
CA GLU A 636 31.30 5.22 -16.27
C GLU A 636 30.78 3.93 -16.93
N LEU A 637 29.54 3.97 -17.43
CA LEU A 637 28.90 2.84 -18.08
C LEU A 637 29.46 2.69 -19.51
N PRO A 638 29.97 1.50 -19.89
CA PRO A 638 30.82 1.38 -21.06
C PRO A 638 30.10 1.27 -22.41
N VAL A 639 28.82 0.85 -22.49
CA VAL A 639 28.17 0.63 -23.81
C VAL A 639 26.65 0.82 -23.83
N ASP A 640 25.91 0.22 -22.89
CA ASP A 640 24.45 0.19 -22.99
C ASP A 640 23.76 0.70 -21.73
N LEU A 641 23.01 1.78 -21.88
CA LEU A 641 22.18 2.34 -20.83
C LEU A 641 20.92 1.50 -20.59
N SER A 642 20.69 0.40 -21.31
CA SER A 642 19.46 -0.39 -21.15
C SER A 642 19.34 -1.09 -19.81
N GLY A 643 20.41 -1.14 -19.02
CA GLY A 643 20.42 -1.77 -17.71
C GLY A 643 20.38 -3.30 -17.80
N GLY A 644 19.81 -3.91 -16.76
CA GLY A 644 19.77 -5.35 -16.55
C GLY A 644 21.06 -5.94 -15.96
N GLN A 645 22.08 -5.11 -15.69
CA GLN A 645 23.29 -5.56 -15.02
C GLN A 645 23.08 -5.63 -13.50
N SER A 646 23.64 -6.66 -12.88
CA SER A 646 23.69 -6.82 -11.43
C SER A 646 25.14 -6.94 -10.98
N TYR A 647 25.48 -6.25 -9.91
CA TYR A 647 26.82 -6.17 -9.36
C TYR A 647 26.81 -6.71 -7.92
N PRO A 648 27.62 -7.72 -7.58
CA PRO A 648 27.68 -8.25 -6.23
C PRO A 648 28.06 -7.18 -5.19
N ILE A 649 27.36 -7.20 -4.07
CA ILE A 649 27.65 -6.37 -2.91
C ILE A 649 28.42 -7.20 -1.88
N ILE A 650 29.45 -6.59 -1.30
CA ILE A 650 30.30 -7.12 -0.25
C ILE A 650 30.15 -6.22 0.98
N GLY A 651 30.14 -6.80 2.18
CA GLY A 651 30.10 -6.06 3.45
C GLY A 651 28.76 -6.11 4.18
N ASP A 652 27.73 -6.72 3.60
CA ASP A 652 26.44 -6.97 4.24
C ASP A 652 25.89 -8.34 3.81
N HIS A 653 25.31 -9.09 4.75
CA HIS A 653 24.84 -10.46 4.51
C HIS A 653 23.40 -10.51 3.96
N GLN A 654 22.64 -9.41 4.10
CA GLN A 654 21.28 -9.27 3.61
C GLN A 654 21.25 -8.66 2.20
N LEU A 655 22.19 -7.78 1.88
CA LEU A 655 22.35 -7.16 0.56
C LEU A 655 23.31 -7.97 -0.32
N GLN A 656 22.80 -8.50 -1.43
CA GLN A 656 23.61 -9.36 -2.31
C GLN A 656 24.05 -8.68 -3.60
N PHE A 657 23.21 -7.82 -4.18
CA PHE A 657 23.51 -7.21 -5.46
C PHE A 657 22.97 -5.78 -5.54
N LEU A 658 23.67 -4.92 -6.29
CA LEU A 658 23.16 -3.68 -6.85
C LEU A 658 22.71 -3.96 -8.28
N SER A 659 21.46 -3.67 -8.60
CA SER A 659 20.89 -3.87 -9.93
C SER A 659 20.65 -2.53 -10.61
N LEU A 660 21.18 -2.36 -11.82
CA LEU A 660 20.73 -1.30 -12.72
C LEU A 660 19.50 -1.84 -13.46
N PRO A 661 18.28 -1.35 -13.21
CA PRO A 661 17.06 -1.95 -13.76
C PRO A 661 17.06 -1.90 -15.27
N LYS A 662 16.51 -2.94 -15.90
CA LYS A 662 16.38 -3.00 -17.35
C LYS A 662 15.31 -2.01 -17.82
N ARG A 663 15.70 -1.00 -18.59
CA ARG A 663 14.83 0.08 -19.07
C ARG A 663 15.19 0.48 -20.48
N ASP A 664 14.18 0.90 -21.24
CA ASP A 664 14.37 1.50 -22.57
C ASP A 664 14.32 3.04 -22.53
N PHE A 665 14.17 3.62 -21.35
CA PHE A 665 14.22 5.06 -21.13
C PHE A 665 14.64 5.41 -19.69
N TRP A 666 15.17 6.62 -19.52
CA TRP A 666 15.59 7.22 -18.25
C TRP A 666 15.16 8.67 -18.19
N ILE A 667 14.69 9.10 -17.02
CA ILE A 667 14.36 10.50 -16.74
C ILE A 667 15.42 11.01 -15.76
N LEU A 668 16.20 11.99 -16.20
CA LEU A 668 17.23 12.63 -15.39
C LEU A 668 16.79 14.06 -15.10
N VAL A 669 16.75 14.44 -13.83
CA VAL A 669 16.42 15.82 -13.40
C VAL A 669 17.68 16.51 -12.92
N ASN A 670 17.68 17.83 -12.87
CA ASN A 670 18.78 18.60 -12.30
C ASN A 670 18.96 18.28 -10.82
N ASP A 671 20.18 18.47 -10.32
CA ASP A 671 20.46 18.34 -8.90
C ASP A 671 19.53 19.28 -8.06
N PRO A 672 18.68 18.73 -7.17
CA PRO A 672 17.74 19.53 -6.39
C PRO A 672 18.42 20.43 -5.35
N GLU A 673 19.64 20.09 -4.92
CA GLU A 673 20.44 20.89 -3.99
C GLU A 673 21.31 21.91 -4.75
N TYR A 674 21.73 21.58 -5.99
CA TYR A 674 22.60 22.41 -6.83
C TYR A 674 22.01 22.65 -8.23
N GLN A 675 20.95 23.44 -8.31
CA GLN A 675 20.19 23.67 -9.56
C GLN A 675 21.01 24.31 -10.71
N HIS A 676 22.14 24.95 -10.42
CA HIS A 676 23.04 25.52 -11.42
C HIS A 676 24.09 24.52 -11.93
N SER A 677 24.11 23.31 -11.39
CA SER A 677 25.00 22.24 -11.86
C SER A 677 24.54 21.73 -13.23
N SER A 678 25.48 21.38 -14.12
CA SER A 678 25.19 20.63 -15.34
C SER A 678 24.93 19.14 -15.08
N VAL A 679 25.05 18.71 -13.82
CA VAL A 679 24.78 17.34 -13.39
C VAL A 679 23.28 17.06 -13.43
N MET A 680 22.92 15.97 -14.09
CA MET A 680 21.57 15.45 -14.09
C MET A 680 21.58 13.98 -13.67
N ALA A 681 20.62 13.55 -12.86
CA ALA A 681 20.54 12.16 -12.45
C ALA A 681 19.09 11.71 -12.24
N THR A 682 18.91 10.41 -12.05
CA THR A 682 17.64 9.79 -11.65
C THR A 682 17.25 10.10 -10.19
N TRP A 683 17.32 11.35 -9.77
CA TRP A 683 17.08 11.78 -8.38
C TRP A 683 15.70 11.38 -7.86
N HIS A 684 14.69 11.57 -8.70
CA HIS A 684 13.33 11.12 -8.46
C HIS A 684 12.61 10.90 -9.81
N SER A 685 11.55 10.10 -9.77
CA SER A 685 10.65 9.85 -10.90
C SER A 685 9.26 9.67 -10.31
N PRO A 686 8.20 10.31 -10.86
CA PRO A 686 8.18 11.16 -12.06
C PRO A 686 8.85 12.54 -11.85
N PRO A 687 9.08 13.32 -12.93
CA PRO A 687 9.49 14.72 -12.81
C PRO A 687 8.36 15.55 -12.18
N LYS A 688 8.73 16.62 -11.46
CA LYS A 688 7.75 17.52 -10.85
C LYS A 688 7.15 18.43 -11.92
N LEU A 689 5.94 18.92 -11.66
CA LEU A 689 5.28 19.82 -12.60
C LEU A 689 6.10 21.09 -12.84
N GLY A 690 6.37 21.41 -14.12
CA GLY A 690 7.19 22.55 -14.55
C GLY A 690 8.69 22.41 -14.32
N GLU A 691 9.14 21.26 -13.84
CA GLU A 691 10.56 20.94 -13.78
C GLU A 691 11.08 20.56 -15.16
N HIS A 692 12.25 21.10 -15.52
CA HIS A 692 12.95 20.67 -16.71
C HIS A 692 13.74 19.39 -16.40
N PHE A 693 13.68 18.45 -17.33
CA PHE A 693 14.38 17.19 -17.24
C PHE A 693 14.97 16.78 -18.58
N LEU A 694 15.85 15.79 -18.55
CA LEU A 694 16.42 15.13 -19.69
C LEU A 694 15.78 13.75 -19.81
N LEU A 695 15.16 13.46 -20.95
CA LEU A 695 14.69 12.12 -21.26
C LEU A 695 15.72 11.44 -22.17
N VAL A 696 16.30 10.36 -21.68
CA VAL A 696 17.23 9.51 -22.44
C VAL A 696 16.48 8.25 -22.84
N CYS A 697 16.18 8.03 -24.12
CA CYS A 697 15.33 6.91 -24.52
C CYS A 697 15.76 6.23 -25.82
N ARG A 698 15.28 5.01 -26.03
CA ARG A 698 15.46 4.28 -27.29
C ARG A 698 14.68 4.95 -28.44
N PRO A 699 15.19 4.91 -29.68
CA PRO A 699 14.51 5.47 -30.86
C PRO A 699 13.08 4.98 -31.09
N LYS A 700 12.70 3.81 -30.56
CA LYS A 700 11.32 3.29 -30.64
C LYS A 700 10.28 4.24 -30.03
N TYR A 701 10.68 5.11 -29.09
CA TYR A 701 9.79 6.08 -28.45
C TYR A 701 9.60 7.38 -29.23
N GLN A 702 10.34 7.59 -30.33
CA GLN A 702 10.34 8.88 -31.01
C GLN A 702 8.95 9.30 -31.54
N GLN A 703 8.20 8.38 -32.15
CA GLN A 703 6.85 8.65 -32.63
C GLN A 703 5.88 8.96 -31.48
N GLN A 704 6.04 8.26 -30.36
CA GLN A 704 5.22 8.45 -29.16
C GLN A 704 5.50 9.80 -28.51
N MET A 705 6.77 10.22 -28.42
CA MET A 705 7.15 11.54 -27.93
C MET A 705 6.61 12.67 -28.81
N GLU A 706 6.67 12.52 -30.15
CA GLU A 706 6.10 13.49 -31.08
C GLU A 706 4.58 13.61 -30.93
N LEU A 707 3.89 12.49 -30.73
CA LEU A 707 2.46 12.50 -30.38
C LEU A 707 2.21 13.28 -29.08
N TYR A 708 3.03 13.07 -28.05
CA TYR A 708 2.87 13.77 -26.77
C TYR A 708 3.09 15.27 -26.88
N ARG A 709 3.99 15.70 -27.77
CA ARG A 709 4.17 17.12 -28.09
C ARG A 709 2.97 17.70 -28.80
N GLN A 710 2.42 16.99 -29.79
CA GLN A 710 1.25 17.42 -30.56
C GLN A 710 0.01 17.56 -29.66
N GLU A 711 -0.15 16.66 -28.69
CA GLU A 711 -1.22 16.72 -27.68
C GLU A 711 -0.93 17.71 -26.53
N SER A 712 0.15 18.49 -26.62
CA SER A 712 0.56 19.48 -25.61
C SER A 712 0.72 18.89 -24.20
N LEU A 713 1.17 17.64 -24.12
CA LEU A 713 1.45 16.94 -22.85
C LEU A 713 2.86 17.23 -22.35
N ILE A 714 3.80 17.35 -23.27
CA ILE A 714 5.22 17.57 -23.03
C ILE A 714 5.78 18.46 -24.14
N ASP A 715 6.82 19.22 -23.83
CA ASP A 715 7.62 19.93 -24.83
C ASP A 715 9.10 19.75 -24.54
N TRP A 716 9.95 19.97 -25.54
CA TRP A 716 11.41 19.90 -25.44
C TRP A 716 12.09 20.80 -26.48
N ASP A 717 13.30 21.24 -26.16
CA ASP A 717 14.03 22.20 -27.00
C ASP A 717 14.87 21.50 -28.06
N GLN A 718 15.57 20.43 -27.66
CA GLN A 718 16.56 19.77 -28.52
C GLN A 718 16.43 18.26 -28.44
N LEU A 719 16.66 17.60 -29.57
CA LEU A 719 16.76 16.14 -29.69
C LEU A 719 18.16 15.81 -30.21
N VAL A 720 18.94 15.10 -29.41
CA VAL A 720 20.34 14.81 -29.69
C VAL A 720 20.56 13.29 -29.72
N PRO A 721 20.97 12.69 -30.85
CA PRO A 721 21.40 11.29 -30.84
C PRO A 721 22.75 11.16 -30.12
N LEU A 722 22.85 10.20 -29.22
CA LEU A 722 24.07 10.03 -28.42
C LEU A 722 25.23 9.45 -29.25
N PRO A 723 26.46 9.96 -29.06
CA PRO A 723 27.65 9.43 -29.72
C PRO A 723 28.06 8.08 -29.13
N ALA A 724 29.11 7.47 -29.70
CA ALA A 724 29.75 6.31 -29.08
C ALA A 724 30.26 6.67 -27.67
N PRO A 725 30.14 5.76 -26.68
CA PRO A 725 29.70 4.37 -26.83
C PRO A 725 28.18 4.16 -26.78
N TYR A 726 27.39 5.19 -26.50
CA TYR A 726 25.94 5.12 -26.27
C TYR A 726 25.08 5.14 -27.54
N GLN A 727 25.59 4.62 -28.66
CA GLN A 727 24.86 4.61 -29.93
C GLN A 727 23.52 3.89 -29.80
N GLY A 728 22.47 4.45 -30.41
CA GLY A 728 21.11 3.91 -30.32
C GLY A 728 20.29 4.41 -29.12
N TRP A 729 20.73 5.51 -28.51
CA TRP A 729 19.99 6.30 -27.53
C TRP A 729 19.80 7.74 -28.01
N LEU A 730 18.70 8.36 -27.60
CA LEU A 730 18.35 9.75 -27.90
C LEU A 730 18.20 10.53 -26.59
N GLU A 731 18.80 11.72 -26.52
CA GLU A 731 18.58 12.71 -25.47
C GLU A 731 17.55 13.76 -25.93
N TYR A 732 16.45 13.90 -25.20
CA TYR A 732 15.52 15.02 -25.33
C TYR A 732 15.81 16.01 -24.20
N HIS A 733 16.31 17.19 -24.55
CA HIS A 733 16.76 18.21 -23.61
C HIS A 733 15.67 19.20 -23.25
N GLN A 734 15.75 19.69 -22.01
CA GLN A 734 14.81 20.68 -21.46
C GLN A 734 13.36 20.21 -21.54
N CYS A 735 13.13 18.91 -21.46
CA CYS A 735 11.78 18.35 -21.42
C CYS A 735 11.00 18.98 -20.28
N MET A 736 9.76 19.36 -20.53
CA MET A 736 8.85 19.87 -19.50
C MET A 736 7.45 19.34 -19.73
N VAL A 737 6.83 18.84 -18.67
CA VAL A 737 5.42 18.42 -18.72
C VAL A 737 4.50 19.63 -18.73
N LEU A 738 3.59 19.67 -19.70
CA LEU A 738 2.68 20.78 -19.98
C LEU A 738 1.21 20.50 -19.63
N SER A 739 0.84 19.28 -19.23
CA SER A 739 -0.56 18.90 -18.94
C SER A 739 -0.69 17.82 -17.84
N LEU A 740 -1.86 17.74 -17.17
CA LEU A 740 -2.28 16.60 -16.32
C LEU A 740 -3.09 15.55 -17.07
N ASP A 741 -3.54 15.84 -18.28
CA ASP A 741 -4.54 15.04 -18.99
C ASP A 741 -3.94 13.80 -19.66
N TRP A 742 -3.20 13.00 -18.89
CA TRP A 742 -2.53 11.78 -19.33
C TRP A 742 -3.45 10.55 -19.37
N ASP A 743 -4.66 10.64 -18.81
CA ASP A 743 -5.58 9.50 -18.60
C ASP A 743 -6.00 8.81 -19.93
N GLN A 744 -6.02 9.53 -21.05
CA GLN A 744 -6.45 9.01 -22.36
C GLN A 744 -5.30 8.80 -23.35
N VAL A 745 -4.07 8.99 -22.88
CA VAL A 745 -2.90 8.98 -23.75
C VAL A 745 -2.56 7.55 -24.13
N THR A 746 -2.45 7.31 -25.44
CA THR A 746 -2.04 6.01 -25.99
C THR A 746 -0.52 5.88 -25.97
N GLY A 747 -0.02 4.64 -25.91
CA GLY A 747 1.41 4.34 -25.98
C GLY A 747 1.87 3.35 -24.92
N ASP A 748 3.20 3.23 -24.81
CA ASP A 748 3.88 2.48 -23.75
C ASP A 748 3.48 3.03 -22.36
N ARG A 749 2.83 2.18 -21.57
CA ARG A 749 2.30 2.54 -20.24
C ARG A 749 3.39 2.89 -19.24
N GLU A 750 4.57 2.28 -19.35
CA GLU A 750 5.69 2.57 -18.45
C GLU A 750 6.18 3.99 -18.69
N LEU A 751 6.34 4.39 -19.95
CA LEU A 751 6.72 5.77 -20.31
C LEU A 751 5.64 6.78 -19.90
N VAL A 752 4.36 6.50 -20.18
CA VAL A 752 3.23 7.36 -19.76
C VAL A 752 3.25 7.59 -18.25
N SER A 753 3.33 6.51 -17.46
CA SER A 753 3.33 6.62 -16.00
C SER A 753 4.58 7.32 -15.45
N ALA A 754 5.72 7.20 -16.13
CA ALA A 754 6.96 7.84 -15.70
C ALA A 754 7.01 9.34 -16.03
N LEU A 755 6.28 9.78 -17.07
CA LEU A 755 6.16 11.19 -17.45
C LEU A 755 4.96 11.88 -16.81
N GLN A 756 3.91 11.15 -16.44
CA GLN A 756 2.71 11.71 -15.82
C GLN A 756 3.09 12.39 -14.49
N PRO A 757 2.84 13.70 -14.34
CA PRO A 757 3.21 14.43 -13.15
C PRO A 757 2.31 13.97 -12.00
N PRO A 758 2.88 13.67 -10.84
CA PRO A 758 2.15 13.05 -9.74
C PRO A 758 1.25 14.02 -8.97
N ILE A 759 1.56 15.32 -9.07
CA ILE A 759 0.98 16.41 -8.31
C ILE A 759 0.45 17.48 -9.26
N ALA A 760 -0.67 18.08 -8.89
CA ALA A 760 -1.33 19.12 -9.69
C ALA A 760 -0.64 20.49 -9.58
N ALA A 761 0.26 20.65 -8.61
CA ALA A 761 1.08 21.84 -8.45
C ALA A 761 2.47 21.48 -7.90
N SER A 762 3.46 22.34 -8.12
CA SER A 762 4.78 22.24 -7.49
C SER A 762 5.22 23.60 -6.96
N ILE A 763 6.04 23.60 -5.91
CA ILE A 763 6.61 24.83 -5.31
C ILE A 763 8.12 24.80 -5.53
N ARG A 764 8.67 25.85 -6.14
CA ARG A 764 10.12 26.06 -6.35
C ARG A 764 10.60 27.28 -5.55
N LEU A 765 11.82 27.20 -5.03
CA LEU A 765 12.49 28.24 -4.27
C LEU A 765 13.87 28.50 -4.88
N GLN A 766 14.18 29.75 -5.22
CA GLN A 766 15.44 30.15 -5.87
C GLN A 766 15.89 31.55 -5.40
N ASP A 767 17.11 31.97 -5.74
CA ASP A 767 17.60 33.36 -5.66
C ASP A 767 17.64 33.96 -4.25
N GLY A 768 18.17 33.22 -3.27
CA GLY A 768 18.49 33.69 -1.92
C GLY A 768 19.83 33.15 -1.43
N VAL A 769 20.22 33.48 -0.20
CA VAL A 769 21.47 32.99 0.40
C VAL A 769 21.18 31.79 1.30
N LYS A 770 21.87 30.67 1.08
CA LYS A 770 21.75 29.46 1.89
C LYS A 770 23.02 29.16 2.68
N HIS A 771 22.84 28.62 3.88
CA HIS A 771 23.84 27.80 4.55
C HIS A 771 23.32 26.37 4.63
N LYS A 772 23.96 25.45 3.90
CA LYS A 772 23.47 24.07 3.72
C LYS A 772 22.04 24.10 3.12
N ARG A 773 21.03 23.74 3.93
CA ARG A 773 19.62 23.65 3.53
C ARG A 773 18.78 24.84 4.00
N ASP A 774 19.36 25.70 4.84
CA ASP A 774 18.64 26.77 5.52
C ASP A 774 18.91 28.09 4.80
N TRP A 775 17.86 28.90 4.63
CA TRP A 775 17.97 30.23 4.04
C TRP A 775 18.33 31.25 5.12
N LEU A 776 19.12 32.25 4.78
CA LEU A 776 19.52 33.29 5.73
C LEU A 776 18.48 34.41 5.81
N GLU A 777 18.19 34.82 7.03
CA GLU A 777 17.32 35.95 7.34
C GLU A 777 17.75 37.21 6.58
N GLY A 778 16.78 37.92 5.99
CA GLY A 778 17.01 39.08 5.12
C GLY A 778 17.42 38.75 3.67
N TYR A 779 17.70 37.48 3.35
CA TYR A 779 18.07 37.02 2.00
C TYR A 779 17.26 35.78 1.61
N LEU A 780 15.94 35.92 1.73
CA LEU A 780 14.96 34.87 1.46
C LEU A 780 14.89 34.54 -0.03
N PRO A 781 14.49 33.31 -0.37
CA PRO A 781 14.28 32.94 -1.76
C PRO A 781 13.05 33.62 -2.36
N GLN A 782 13.07 33.74 -3.68
CA GLN A 782 11.86 33.88 -4.47
C GLN A 782 11.14 32.53 -4.56
N ILE A 783 9.81 32.58 -4.62
CA ILE A 783 8.94 31.42 -4.80
C ILE A 783 8.33 31.43 -6.19
N MET A 784 8.29 30.28 -6.84
CA MET A 784 7.48 30.05 -8.03
C MET A 784 6.59 28.85 -7.79
N VAL A 785 5.31 29.01 -8.08
CA VAL A 785 4.35 27.91 -8.04
C VAL A 785 3.95 27.55 -9.46
N THR A 786 4.22 26.30 -9.84
CA THR A 786 3.75 25.77 -11.12
C THR A 786 2.42 25.06 -10.87
N ALA A 787 1.35 25.43 -11.57
CA ALA A 787 0.08 24.71 -11.58
C ALA A 787 -0.68 25.00 -12.88
N PHE A 788 -1.78 24.28 -13.11
CA PHE A 788 -2.60 24.43 -14.33
C PHE A 788 -3.67 25.52 -14.24
N SER A 789 -3.92 26.05 -13.04
CA SER A 789 -4.80 27.22 -12.87
C SER A 789 -4.01 28.50 -13.02
N ALA A 790 -4.61 29.55 -13.58
CA ALA A 790 -3.94 30.85 -13.73
C ALA A 790 -3.50 31.45 -12.37
N GLU A 791 -4.28 31.20 -11.32
CA GLU A 791 -4.01 31.65 -9.96
C GLU A 791 -4.20 30.51 -8.96
N VAL A 792 -3.47 30.60 -7.86
CA VAL A 792 -3.56 29.70 -6.70
C VAL A 792 -3.36 30.50 -5.41
N GLN A 793 -3.82 29.94 -4.29
CA GLN A 793 -3.56 30.52 -2.98
C GLN A 793 -2.30 29.90 -2.39
N LEU A 794 -1.30 30.74 -2.12
CA LEU A 794 -0.14 30.39 -1.31
C LEU A 794 -0.46 30.69 0.15
N ILE A 795 -0.25 29.71 1.01
CA ILE A 795 -0.41 29.81 2.46
C ILE A 795 0.93 29.51 3.10
N ILE A 796 1.38 30.41 3.96
CA ILE A 796 2.59 30.27 4.76
C ILE A 796 2.13 30.13 6.21
N ALA A 797 2.45 28.99 6.82
CA ALA A 797 2.15 28.74 8.23
C ALA A 797 3.45 28.43 8.98
N ASP A 798 3.43 28.65 10.30
CA ASP A 798 4.46 28.08 11.17
C ASP A 798 4.39 26.55 11.03
N ALA A 799 5.51 25.91 10.69
CA ALA A 799 5.52 24.48 10.47
C ALA A 799 5.25 23.68 11.76
N ALA A 800 5.52 24.25 12.95
CA ALA A 800 5.16 23.65 14.23
C ALA A 800 3.66 23.76 14.54
N GLN A 801 2.96 24.73 13.92
CA GLN A 801 1.52 24.93 14.05
C GLN A 801 0.91 25.16 12.66
N PRO A 802 0.78 24.12 11.81
CA PRO A 802 0.32 24.28 10.42
C PRO A 802 -1.08 24.92 10.28
N GLN A 803 -1.89 24.85 11.33
CA GLN A 803 -3.20 25.52 11.42
C GLN A 803 -3.11 27.03 11.68
N HIS A 804 -1.97 27.54 12.13
CA HIS A 804 -1.72 28.96 12.35
C HIS A 804 -1.11 29.57 11.09
N GLU A 805 -1.98 30.00 10.19
CA GLU A 805 -1.61 30.65 8.94
C GLU A 805 -1.06 32.06 9.24
N LEU A 806 0.20 32.28 8.89
CA LEU A 806 0.90 33.56 9.06
C LEU A 806 0.59 34.51 7.90
N CYS A 807 0.52 33.96 6.70
CA CYS A 807 0.25 34.71 5.47
C CYS A 807 -0.58 33.86 4.51
N GLN A 808 -1.53 34.49 3.83
CA GLN A 808 -2.28 33.92 2.72
C GLN A 808 -2.30 34.93 1.57
N GLN A 809 -1.85 34.53 0.40
CA GLN A 809 -1.73 35.40 -0.77
C GLN A 809 -2.17 34.67 -2.05
N SER A 810 -2.91 35.35 -2.92
CA SER A 810 -3.14 34.87 -4.30
C SER A 810 -1.90 35.18 -5.13
N ILE A 811 -1.34 34.16 -5.78
CA ILE A 811 -0.18 34.31 -6.66
C ILE A 811 -0.48 33.78 -8.05
N LEU A 812 0.12 34.43 -9.05
CA LEU A 812 0.10 33.97 -10.43
C LEU A 812 1.03 32.75 -10.55
N VAL A 813 0.56 31.71 -11.23
CA VAL A 813 1.39 30.54 -11.47
C VAL A 813 2.48 30.83 -12.50
N ASN A 814 3.57 30.06 -12.46
CA ASN A 814 4.70 30.16 -13.39
C ASN A 814 5.40 31.53 -13.38
N GLN A 815 5.25 32.30 -12.29
CA GLN A 815 5.93 33.57 -12.08
C GLN A 815 6.67 33.55 -10.74
N TRP A 816 7.88 34.11 -10.73
CA TRP A 816 8.63 34.33 -9.51
C TRP A 816 7.98 35.45 -8.70
N THR A 817 7.70 35.16 -7.44
CA THR A 817 7.11 36.08 -6.47
C THR A 817 8.03 36.16 -5.26
N GLU A 818 8.20 37.34 -4.68
CA GLU A 818 8.95 37.48 -3.44
C GLU A 818 8.13 36.95 -2.25
N LEU A 819 8.79 36.27 -1.31
CA LEU A 819 8.18 35.92 -0.04
C LEU A 819 8.01 37.18 0.83
N PRO A 820 7.04 37.19 1.78
CA PRO A 820 6.89 38.29 2.73
C PRO A 820 8.22 38.57 3.45
N ILE A 821 8.65 39.84 3.45
CA ILE A 821 9.95 40.28 3.96
C ILE A 821 10.06 40.09 5.49
N ASP A 822 8.93 39.95 6.18
CA ASP A 822 8.81 39.84 7.63
C ASP A 822 8.90 38.41 8.17
N LEU A 823 9.25 37.42 7.33
CA LEU A 823 9.55 36.07 7.81
C LEU A 823 10.89 36.06 8.55
N ASN A 824 10.82 36.04 9.87
CA ASN A 824 11.97 35.94 10.76
C ASN A 824 12.58 34.53 10.74
N ARG A 825 13.62 34.31 11.55
CA ARG A 825 14.11 32.97 11.88
C ARG A 825 12.97 32.02 12.26
N GLY A 826 12.90 30.84 11.63
CA GLY A 826 11.87 29.84 11.90
C GLY A 826 11.78 28.72 10.87
N ASN A 827 10.82 27.83 11.09
CA ASN A 827 10.45 26.76 10.13
C ASN A 827 9.04 27.04 9.63
N TYR A 828 8.87 27.06 8.31
CA TYR A 828 7.64 27.44 7.65
C TYR A 828 7.16 26.33 6.74
N LEU A 829 5.84 26.12 6.73
CA LEU A 829 5.18 25.23 5.79
C LEU A 829 4.49 26.07 4.71
N LEU A 830 5.00 25.97 3.49
CA LEU A 830 4.39 26.54 2.30
C LEU A 830 3.36 25.55 1.76
N SER A 831 2.11 25.97 1.66
CA SER A 831 1.02 25.17 1.09
C SER A 831 0.38 25.91 -0.06
N VAL A 832 0.22 25.23 -1.19
CA VAL A 832 -0.54 25.74 -2.33
C VAL A 832 -1.94 25.14 -2.28
N ARG A 833 -2.96 25.98 -2.20
CA ARG A 833 -4.37 25.58 -2.25
C ARG A 833 -5.03 26.08 -3.52
N GLN A 834 -5.92 25.25 -4.04
CA GLN A 834 -6.90 25.66 -5.04
C GLN A 834 -8.27 25.28 -4.49
N ARG A 835 -9.07 26.30 -4.16
CA ARG A 835 -10.28 26.12 -3.32
C ARG A 835 -9.87 25.48 -1.98
N ASP A 836 -10.58 24.47 -1.51
CA ASP A 836 -10.28 23.78 -0.25
C ASP A 836 -9.25 22.64 -0.39
N LYS A 837 -8.75 22.39 -1.61
CA LYS A 837 -7.81 21.30 -1.86
C LYS A 837 -6.37 21.81 -1.81
N VAL A 838 -5.56 21.20 -0.94
CA VAL A 838 -4.10 21.37 -0.95
C VAL A 838 -3.53 20.63 -2.17
N LEU A 839 -2.85 21.35 -3.05
CA LEU A 839 -2.24 20.81 -4.26
C LEU A 839 -0.76 20.44 -4.07
N ALA A 840 -0.04 21.20 -3.25
CA ALA A 840 1.38 21.00 -2.98
C ALA A 840 1.78 21.54 -1.61
N ARG A 841 2.84 20.97 -1.03
CA ARG A 841 3.48 21.44 0.20
C ARG A 841 4.99 21.49 0.03
N ARG A 842 5.65 22.43 0.70
CA ARG A 842 7.10 22.53 0.79
C ARG A 842 7.51 23.18 2.10
N THR A 843 8.59 22.70 2.72
CA THR A 843 9.16 23.31 3.92
C THR A 843 10.16 24.40 3.53
N LEU A 844 10.21 25.47 4.32
CA LEU A 844 11.16 26.58 4.22
C LEU A 844 11.75 26.82 5.61
N ARG A 845 13.07 26.69 5.74
CA ARG A 845 13.77 26.97 6.99
C ARG A 845 14.59 28.25 6.86
N ILE A 846 14.39 29.17 7.80
CA ILE A 846 15.07 30.46 7.87
C ILE A 846 15.94 30.47 9.13
N MET A 847 17.23 30.75 8.95
CA MET A 847 18.24 30.81 9.98
C MET A 847 18.69 32.27 10.18
N ALA A 848 18.89 32.67 11.43
CA ALA A 848 19.47 33.98 11.73
C ALA A 848 20.98 33.95 11.49
N TRP A 849 21.57 35.08 11.10
CA TRP A 849 23.01 35.22 10.94
C TRP A 849 23.80 34.83 12.19
N ASN A 850 23.24 35.08 13.38
CA ASN A 850 23.87 34.77 14.66
C ASN A 850 23.89 33.26 14.99
N ASP A 851 23.14 32.43 14.25
CA ASP A 851 23.16 30.97 14.40
C ASP A 851 24.27 30.31 13.56
N LEU A 852 24.95 31.08 12.71
CA LEU A 852 26.08 30.59 11.92
C LEU A 852 27.32 30.51 12.80
N GLU A 853 27.86 29.30 12.94
CA GLU A 853 29.17 29.11 13.53
C GLU A 853 30.24 29.23 12.43
N PRO A 854 31.26 30.10 12.60
CA PRO A 854 32.37 30.14 11.67
C PRO A 854 33.11 28.80 11.72
N ALA A 855 33.15 28.09 10.60
CA ALA A 855 33.89 26.84 10.47
C ALA A 855 35.22 27.10 9.75
N ASP A 856 36.30 26.52 10.27
CA ASP A 856 37.53 26.40 9.49
C ASP A 856 37.25 25.51 8.28
N PRO A 857 37.61 25.93 7.05
CA PRO A 857 37.37 25.11 5.86
C PRO A 857 38.17 23.81 5.98
N ALA A 858 37.47 22.67 6.03
CA ALA A 858 38.09 21.33 6.13
C ALA A 858 39.11 21.06 5.02
N THR A 859 38.92 21.70 3.86
CA THR A 859 39.89 21.76 2.78
C THR A 859 39.88 23.19 2.24
N PRO A 860 40.98 23.94 2.31
CA PRO A 860 41.04 25.26 1.69
C PRO A 860 40.88 25.09 0.19
N VAL A 861 39.77 25.56 -0.38
CA VAL A 861 39.56 25.60 -1.82
C VAL A 861 40.54 26.62 -2.38
N SER A 862 41.57 26.15 -3.07
CA SER A 862 42.60 26.97 -3.69
C SER A 862 42.40 27.01 -5.20
N LEU A 863 41.96 28.15 -5.74
CA LEU A 863 41.85 28.36 -7.19
C LEU A 863 43.09 29.11 -7.67
N THR A 864 43.82 28.57 -8.66
CA THR A 864 44.95 29.30 -9.26
C THR A 864 44.46 30.10 -10.47
N VAL A 865 44.49 31.43 -10.39
CA VAL A 865 44.09 32.33 -11.48
C VAL A 865 45.22 33.32 -11.74
N GLY A 866 45.76 33.35 -12.96
CA GLY A 866 46.79 34.32 -13.35
C GLY A 866 48.07 34.29 -12.51
N GLY A 867 48.46 33.13 -11.97
CA GLY A 867 49.63 33.01 -11.08
C GLY A 867 49.39 33.42 -9.62
N GLN A 868 48.14 33.66 -9.23
CA GLN A 868 47.74 33.85 -7.83
C GLN A 868 46.91 32.66 -7.38
N VAL A 869 47.07 32.26 -6.11
CA VAL A 869 46.28 31.22 -5.45
C VAL A 869 45.23 31.90 -4.57
N VAL A 870 43.96 31.75 -4.93
CA VAL A 870 42.80 32.22 -4.19
C VAL A 870 42.37 31.12 -3.22
N ARG A 871 42.55 31.34 -1.91
CA ARG A 871 42.10 30.44 -0.82
C ARG A 871 40.93 31.08 -0.09
N GLY A 872 39.71 30.78 -0.51
CA GLY A 872 38.51 31.46 0.00
C GLY A 872 38.59 32.98 -0.25
N ALA A 873 38.56 33.78 0.82
CA ALA A 873 38.68 35.25 0.73
C ALA A 873 40.14 35.77 0.65
N VAL A 874 41.14 34.89 0.75
CA VAL A 874 42.55 35.27 0.77
C VAL A 874 43.17 35.04 -0.61
N ILE A 875 43.73 36.08 -1.20
CA ILE A 875 44.49 35.98 -2.46
C ILE A 875 45.97 36.01 -2.10
N THR A 876 46.70 34.95 -2.43
CA THR A 876 48.15 34.86 -2.25
C THR A 876 48.82 34.78 -3.62
N GLU A 877 49.91 35.51 -3.83
CA GLU A 877 50.74 35.28 -5.01
C GLU A 877 51.35 33.88 -4.92
N ASN A 878 51.29 33.13 -6.01
CA ASN A 878 51.90 31.81 -6.06
C ASN A 878 53.43 32.03 -5.95
N PRO A 879 54.13 31.47 -4.95
CA PRO A 879 55.56 31.67 -4.84
C PRO A 879 56.23 31.23 -6.16
N PRO A 880 57.18 32.01 -6.70
CA PRO A 880 57.84 31.65 -7.94
C PRO A 880 58.43 30.25 -7.81
N LEU A 881 58.27 29.44 -8.87
CA LEU A 881 58.55 28.00 -9.01
C LEU A 881 59.99 27.52 -8.67
N GLY A 882 60.78 28.30 -7.93
CA GLY A 882 62.15 27.98 -7.50
C GLY A 882 62.44 28.14 -6.01
N GLN A 883 61.43 28.34 -5.14
CA GLN A 883 61.63 28.38 -3.68
C GLN A 883 60.61 27.50 -2.95
N VAL A 884 60.80 26.19 -3.03
CA VAL A 884 60.33 25.25 -1.99
C VAL A 884 61.55 24.41 -1.61
N ILE A 885 62.16 24.75 -0.47
CA ILE A 885 63.07 23.87 0.29
C ILE A 885 62.29 23.42 1.51
#